data_AF-A0A800FZZ8-F1
#
_entry.id   AF-A0A800FZZ8-F1
#
_cell.length_a   1.000
_cell.length_b   1.000
_cell.length_c   1.000
_cell.angle_alpha   90.00
_cell.angle_beta   90.00
_cell.angle_gamma   90.00
#
_symmetry.space_group_name_H-M   'P 1'
#
loop_
_entity.id
_entity.type
_entity.pdbx_description
1 polymer ?
#
loop_
_entity_poly.entity_id
_entity_poly.type
_entity_poly.pdbx_seq_one_letter_code
_entity_poly.pdbx_strand_id
1 'polypeptide(L)'
;MANSLLCLLLAAPLVPLQDDVDSVLLRLQPNIALRRLNLEVIEGAGPFQLYHEVPADGADVQRIQVETIYAPWLRALGARLAEDVWSAVGVEGPLGTTVVVTRRASGFRSMQSTMVKRVPAWERSAWLSDVETLVTYHDQNKRDLPTVERYSLLRLATLRLLLARSTAGENPVGYWAVEGLAGAFVQNGVGDRPEVLGQARVPRTALDYLGKILSSESQRRGLLLPLSSLLELTDAKSRHLAVSRLALEAGLSAPNEEASDHLVRMHSELWVHYLAIDAKAKHRSDFLAYVRRVLGGVGDTAAFEATLGVAPASLEAGFRKWAQGRARALKEAKARAVVEAAVRGEETGEDQKAAEEALLTSDPIAAGPRAWPLEGARHPNLIAPSLDLDGHLASVIALASEGKLEAALVFMDSLASTTSEQEDSRLATEHARVESMLALRSKFLASLPGTPKRLRLVEGDTTVPCTVKEMKDGVLKLGSNRAGLAAVEVDSVGAADLLASLGSKGLKQQPPWLVSYMQLLAGEAFWSKELGADSPEAKELIEQGARLAALRPQAQMRRDLARLAHAPLPERPEEMREGLDLAGALASELGPREDLESVHDGLVGLGTELADALFDYQGIRLALAVEPERMAGDRVRLVYEFDDPAQLVDFPTNSHTHPWIPAFPLDADSLCLVKDGTMRLRGLVSRRFRLPLELAKVTYTVRLTDPMEEVLGQSFQVLLCLDAEQPWYALAVNAHDLFIVGPVETLSQIAEIRSTIVHRPFTMTLQRHDNGDVTLEGEGRSARIDGRQLTGTDVAFQIYSNHIILVERIELEGGVSEAARAKMKATWISEELARLGLR
;
A
#
# COMPACT_ATOMS: atom_id res chain seq x y z
N MET A 1 42.78 -19.26 -22.51
CA MET A 1 42.35 -20.44 -23.30
C MET A 1 42.71 -21.66 -22.45
N ALA A 2 41.81 -22.42 -21.83
CA ALA A 2 40.42 -22.74 -22.16
C ALA A 2 39.47 -22.51 -20.97
N ASN A 3 38.40 -21.77 -21.26
CA ASN A 3 37.16 -21.73 -20.49
C ASN A 3 36.27 -22.90 -20.92
N SER A 4 35.31 -23.24 -20.04
CA SER A 4 34.09 -24.02 -20.31
C SER A 4 34.17 -25.52 -20.04
N LEU A 5 33.77 -25.94 -18.84
CA LEU A 5 32.96 -27.14 -18.53
C LEU A 5 33.03 -27.46 -17.03
N LEU A 6 32.34 -26.67 -16.19
CA LEU A 6 31.78 -27.15 -14.91
C LEU A 6 30.78 -26.12 -14.31
N CYS A 7 29.79 -25.70 -15.11
CA CYS A 7 28.63 -24.93 -14.64
C CYS A 7 27.31 -25.69 -14.86
N LEU A 8 27.34 -27.02 -14.77
CA LEU A 8 26.17 -27.90 -14.88
C LEU A 8 26.08 -28.81 -13.66
N LEU A 9 25.83 -28.22 -12.49
CA LEU A 9 25.11 -28.85 -11.39
C LEU A 9 23.97 -27.89 -11.02
N LEU A 10 22.99 -27.86 -11.92
CA LEU A 10 21.67 -27.30 -11.66
C LEU A 10 21.01 -28.08 -10.52
N ALA A 11 20.35 -27.34 -9.63
CA ALA A 11 19.49 -27.77 -8.54
C ALA A 11 19.05 -29.24 -8.59
N ALA A 12 19.69 -30.09 -7.78
CA ALA A 12 19.09 -31.36 -7.42
C ALA A 12 17.86 -31.06 -6.55
N PRO A 13 16.66 -31.55 -6.89
CA PRO A 13 15.53 -31.45 -5.98
C PRO A 13 15.89 -32.17 -4.67
N LEU A 14 15.51 -31.58 -3.53
CA LEU A 14 15.47 -32.28 -2.24
C LEU A 14 14.77 -33.62 -2.46
N VAL A 15 15.52 -34.73 -2.46
CA VAL A 15 14.95 -36.07 -2.56
C VAL A 15 14.16 -36.28 -1.27
N PRO A 16 12.82 -36.41 -1.31
CA PRO A 16 12.04 -36.62 -0.10
C PRO A 16 12.47 -37.92 0.57
N LEU A 17 12.43 -37.93 1.91
CA LEU A 17 12.42 -39.16 2.71
C LEU A 17 11.28 -40.05 2.19
N GLN A 18 11.62 -41.04 1.38
CA GLN A 18 10.84 -42.28 1.27
C GLN A 18 11.42 -43.29 2.25
N ASP A 19 11.50 -42.92 3.53
CA ASP A 19 11.32 -43.95 4.55
C ASP A 19 9.92 -44.52 4.29
N ASP A 20 9.84 -45.82 4.03
CA ASP A 20 8.56 -46.50 3.85
C ASP A 20 7.65 -46.18 5.04
N VAL A 21 6.36 -45.90 4.79
CA VAL A 21 5.40 -45.50 5.82
C VAL A 21 5.43 -46.51 7.00
N ASP A 22 5.58 -47.78 6.67
CA ASP A 22 5.70 -48.87 7.64
C ASP A 22 6.93 -48.73 8.56
N SER A 23 8.05 -48.26 8.04
CA SER A 23 9.29 -48.06 8.83
C SER A 23 9.16 -46.93 9.86
N VAL A 24 8.45 -45.85 9.50
CA VAL A 24 8.19 -44.72 10.40
C VAL A 24 7.21 -45.15 11.49
N LEU A 25 6.12 -45.82 11.12
CA LEU A 25 5.16 -46.34 12.09
C LEU A 25 5.81 -47.33 13.06
N LEU A 26 6.70 -48.20 12.58
CA LEU A 26 7.52 -49.07 13.45
C LEU A 26 8.41 -48.28 14.41
N ARG A 27 9.02 -47.16 13.97
CA ARG A 27 9.81 -46.26 14.83
C ARG A 27 8.95 -45.59 15.90
N LEU A 28 7.68 -45.30 15.63
CA LEU A 28 6.77 -44.66 16.60
C LEU A 28 6.23 -45.64 17.65
N GLN A 29 6.17 -46.96 17.35
CA GLN A 29 5.58 -47.98 18.26
C GLN A 29 6.18 -48.09 19.67
N PRO A 30 7.49 -47.88 19.90
CA PRO A 30 8.07 -47.93 21.24
C PRO A 30 7.51 -46.85 22.17
N ASN A 31 7.04 -45.73 21.63
CA ASN A 31 6.46 -44.66 22.43
C ASN A 31 5.00 -44.98 22.79
N ILE A 32 4.75 -45.19 24.10
CA ILE A 32 3.44 -45.60 24.63
C ILE A 32 2.32 -44.62 24.23
N ALA A 33 2.64 -43.34 24.13
CA ALA A 33 1.66 -42.32 23.81
C ALA A 33 1.27 -42.34 22.32
N LEU A 34 2.26 -42.48 21.42
CA LEU A 34 2.01 -42.52 19.97
C LEU A 34 1.42 -43.85 19.50
N ARG A 35 1.80 -44.98 20.11
CA ARG A 35 1.28 -46.32 19.72
C ARG A 35 -0.25 -46.44 19.84
N ARG A 36 -0.87 -45.62 20.68
CA ARG A 36 -2.34 -45.62 20.89
C ARG A 36 -3.10 -44.78 19.86
N LEU A 37 -2.38 -43.97 19.08
CA LEU A 37 -2.97 -43.13 18.05
C LEU A 37 -3.14 -43.96 16.78
N ASN A 38 -4.30 -43.83 16.14
CA ASN A 38 -4.45 -44.26 14.75
C ASN A 38 -3.91 -43.14 13.87
N LEU A 39 -2.81 -43.38 13.13
CA LEU A 39 -2.11 -42.34 12.39
C LEU A 39 -2.22 -42.58 10.88
N GLU A 40 -2.53 -41.51 10.14
CA GLU A 40 -2.49 -41.47 8.68
C GLU A 40 -1.52 -40.41 8.19
N VAL A 41 -0.86 -40.69 7.06
CA VAL A 41 0.12 -39.79 6.43
C VAL A 41 -0.58 -38.78 5.52
N ILE A 42 -0.11 -37.54 5.55
CA ILE A 42 -0.47 -36.45 4.63
C ILE A 42 0.74 -36.16 3.76
N GLU A 43 0.57 -36.34 2.45
CA GLU A 43 1.64 -36.10 1.48
C GLU A 43 1.88 -34.61 1.23
N GLY A 44 3.04 -34.29 0.64
CA GLY A 44 3.31 -32.94 0.15
C GLY A 44 3.73 -31.92 1.21
N ALA A 45 4.15 -32.32 2.41
CA ALA A 45 4.69 -31.42 3.44
C ALA A 45 6.19 -31.07 3.23
N GLY A 46 6.73 -31.26 2.02
CA GLY A 46 8.13 -30.95 1.70
C GLY A 46 9.10 -31.96 2.32
N PRO A 47 10.16 -31.53 3.03
CA PRO A 47 11.07 -32.44 3.71
C PRO A 47 10.44 -33.07 4.98
N PHE A 48 9.20 -32.78 5.31
CA PHE A 48 8.55 -33.29 6.51
C PHE A 48 7.60 -34.45 6.18
N GLN A 49 7.57 -35.47 7.04
CA GLN A 49 6.55 -36.51 6.99
C GLN A 49 5.44 -36.15 7.97
N LEU A 50 4.33 -35.65 7.45
CA LEU A 50 3.21 -35.18 8.26
C LEU A 50 2.22 -36.32 8.51
N TYR A 51 1.96 -36.61 9.77
CA TYR A 51 0.96 -37.57 10.23
C TYR A 51 -0.11 -36.84 11.03
N HIS A 52 -1.35 -37.32 10.95
CA HIS A 52 -2.43 -36.86 11.81
C HIS A 52 -3.11 -38.03 12.52
N GLU A 53 -3.64 -37.76 13.71
CA GLU A 53 -4.52 -38.68 14.42
C GLU A 53 -5.85 -38.79 13.69
N VAL A 54 -6.24 -40.01 13.31
CA VAL A 54 -7.52 -40.34 12.69
C VAL A 54 -8.57 -40.50 13.79
N PRO A 55 -9.67 -39.74 13.74
CA PRO A 55 -10.80 -39.95 14.64
C PRO A 55 -11.34 -41.38 14.60
N ALA A 56 -11.80 -41.89 15.74
CA ALA A 56 -12.49 -43.18 15.79
C ALA A 56 -13.79 -43.22 14.95
N ASP A 57 -14.37 -42.05 14.67
CA ASP A 57 -15.56 -41.89 13.82
C ASP A 57 -15.22 -41.79 12.31
N GLY A 58 -13.94 -41.78 11.93
CA GLY A 58 -13.49 -41.78 10.54
C GLY A 58 -13.74 -40.47 9.76
N ALA A 59 -14.00 -39.35 10.43
CA ALA A 59 -14.30 -38.09 9.74
C ALA A 59 -13.09 -37.48 9.01
N ASP A 60 -13.17 -37.38 7.67
CA ASP A 60 -12.17 -36.75 6.78
C ASP A 60 -11.90 -35.27 7.07
N VAL A 61 -12.78 -34.60 7.83
CA VAL A 61 -12.69 -33.17 8.15
C VAL A 61 -11.37 -32.82 8.86
N GLN A 62 -10.90 -33.66 9.78
CA GLN A 62 -9.65 -33.40 10.49
C GLN A 62 -8.44 -33.52 9.55
N ARG A 63 -8.43 -34.51 8.65
CA ARG A 63 -7.38 -34.69 7.65
C ARG A 63 -7.24 -33.44 6.79
N ILE A 64 -8.36 -33.00 6.20
CA ILE A 64 -8.40 -31.81 5.32
C ILE A 64 -7.90 -30.56 6.06
N GLN A 65 -8.28 -30.38 7.32
CA GLN A 65 -7.83 -29.24 8.13
C GLN A 65 -6.33 -29.29 8.42
N VAL A 66 -5.81 -30.43 8.87
CA VAL A 66 -4.38 -30.58 9.15
C VAL A 66 -3.56 -30.39 7.87
N GLU A 67 -4.01 -30.98 6.77
CA GLU A 67 -3.40 -30.82 5.45
C GLU A 67 -3.36 -29.35 5.03
N THR A 68 -4.50 -28.66 5.10
CA THR A 68 -4.62 -27.25 4.71
C THR A 68 -3.78 -26.32 5.61
N ILE A 69 -3.75 -26.59 6.92
CA ILE A 69 -3.13 -25.69 7.91
C ILE A 69 -1.62 -25.90 8.01
N TYR A 70 -1.11 -27.12 7.86
CA TYR A 70 0.30 -27.42 8.14
C TYR A 70 1.12 -27.82 6.91
N ALA A 71 0.59 -28.58 5.96
CA ALA A 71 1.40 -29.14 4.87
C ALA A 71 2.02 -28.05 3.97
N PRO A 72 1.28 -27.01 3.51
CA PRO A 72 1.86 -25.91 2.73
C PRO A 72 2.95 -25.15 3.49
N TRP A 73 2.77 -24.98 4.80
CA TRP A 73 3.67 -24.25 5.68
C TRP A 73 4.99 -24.99 5.92
N LEU A 74 4.91 -26.29 6.18
CA LEU A 74 6.08 -27.16 6.32
C LEU A 74 6.86 -27.23 5.00
N ARG A 75 6.15 -27.31 3.86
CA ARG A 75 6.79 -27.26 2.53
C ARG A 75 7.54 -25.96 2.30
N ALA A 76 6.89 -24.83 2.55
CA ALA A 76 7.49 -23.50 2.38
C ALA A 76 8.68 -23.29 3.34
N LEU A 77 8.58 -23.77 4.58
CA LEU A 77 9.69 -23.74 5.54
C LEU A 77 10.91 -24.51 5.02
N GLY A 78 10.71 -25.73 4.50
CA GLY A 78 11.77 -26.55 3.94
C GLY A 78 12.48 -25.87 2.77
N ALA A 79 11.72 -25.27 1.86
CA ALA A 79 12.25 -24.52 0.73
C ALA A 79 13.09 -23.31 1.18
N ARG A 80 12.60 -22.53 2.15
CA ARG A 80 13.31 -21.36 2.67
C ARG A 80 14.60 -21.70 3.40
N LEU A 81 14.61 -22.74 4.22
CA LEU A 81 15.86 -23.16 4.88
C LEU A 81 16.91 -23.62 3.86
N ALA A 82 16.49 -24.28 2.78
CA ALA A 82 17.40 -24.66 1.69
C ALA A 82 18.03 -23.45 1.00
N GLU A 83 17.23 -22.42 0.70
CA GLU A 83 17.66 -21.20 0.04
C GLU A 83 18.52 -20.31 0.97
N ASP A 84 17.99 -19.95 2.13
CA ASP A 84 18.54 -18.87 2.96
C ASP A 84 19.63 -19.32 3.94
N VAL A 85 19.62 -20.60 4.32
CA VAL A 85 20.54 -21.14 5.34
C VAL A 85 21.49 -22.16 4.74
N TRP A 86 20.98 -23.26 4.19
CA TRP A 86 21.81 -24.38 3.73
C TRP A 86 22.72 -23.98 2.58
N SER A 87 22.17 -23.31 1.56
CA SER A 87 22.97 -22.79 0.45
C SER A 87 24.02 -21.78 0.93
N ALA A 88 23.60 -20.82 1.77
CA ALA A 88 24.47 -19.74 2.22
C ALA A 88 25.61 -20.22 3.16
N VAL A 89 25.33 -21.22 3.98
CA VAL A 89 26.31 -21.85 4.88
C VAL A 89 27.18 -22.88 4.12
N GLY A 90 26.75 -23.31 2.94
CA GLY A 90 27.46 -24.29 2.10
C GLY A 90 27.41 -25.70 2.68
N VAL A 91 26.25 -26.11 3.20
CA VAL A 91 25.98 -27.43 3.77
C VAL A 91 24.71 -28.02 3.18
N GLU A 92 24.62 -29.34 3.04
CA GLU A 92 23.37 -29.99 2.64
C GLU A 92 22.37 -29.98 3.80
N GLY A 93 21.10 -29.66 3.53
CA GLY A 93 20.02 -29.69 4.51
C GLY A 93 19.69 -31.12 4.98
N PRO A 94 19.25 -31.34 6.23
CA PRO A 94 18.96 -32.68 6.74
C PRO A 94 17.82 -33.35 5.98
N LEU A 95 17.73 -34.69 6.04
CA LEU A 95 16.76 -35.48 5.28
C LEU A 95 15.30 -35.17 5.61
N GLY A 96 15.01 -34.48 6.72
CA GLY A 96 13.65 -34.16 7.15
C GLY A 96 13.35 -34.61 8.57
N THR A 97 12.12 -34.42 9.03
CA THR A 97 11.67 -34.96 10.32
C THR A 97 10.18 -35.33 10.28
N THR A 98 9.78 -36.25 11.16
CA THR A 98 8.39 -36.67 11.32
C THR A 98 7.62 -35.67 12.17
N VAL A 99 6.43 -35.27 11.72
CA VAL A 99 5.52 -34.38 12.42
C VAL A 99 4.21 -35.13 12.67
N VAL A 100 3.77 -35.21 13.93
CA VAL A 100 2.49 -35.81 14.32
C VAL A 100 1.55 -34.71 14.85
N VAL A 101 0.32 -34.66 14.33
CA VAL A 101 -0.73 -33.74 14.79
C VAL A 101 -1.84 -34.52 15.47
N THR A 102 -1.96 -34.36 16.78
CA THR A 102 -3.04 -34.97 17.58
C THR A 102 -4.33 -34.16 17.48
N ARG A 103 -5.47 -34.81 17.73
CA ARG A 103 -6.80 -34.19 17.61
C ARG A 103 -7.11 -33.13 18.67
N ARG A 104 -6.49 -33.21 19.84
CA ARG A 104 -6.84 -32.35 20.98
C ARG A 104 -5.63 -31.99 21.82
N ALA A 105 -5.67 -30.79 22.39
CA ALA A 105 -4.71 -30.33 23.39
C ALA A 105 -4.58 -31.31 24.57
N SER A 106 -5.68 -31.95 24.98
CA SER A 106 -5.67 -32.95 26.06
C SER A 106 -4.89 -34.21 25.68
N GLY A 107 -4.98 -34.66 24.42
CA GLY A 107 -4.19 -35.76 23.89
C GLY A 107 -2.71 -35.40 23.97
N PHE A 108 -2.34 -34.26 23.40
CA PHE A 108 -0.99 -33.73 23.46
C PHE A 108 -0.42 -33.60 24.89
N ARG A 109 -1.19 -32.99 25.81
CA ARG A 109 -0.80 -32.84 27.22
C ARG A 109 -0.62 -34.18 27.94
N SER A 110 -1.48 -35.16 27.63
CA SER A 110 -1.31 -36.51 28.16
C SER A 110 0.03 -37.10 27.71
N MET A 111 0.42 -36.90 26.44
CA MET A 111 1.74 -37.36 25.98
C MET A 111 2.88 -36.61 26.66
N GLN A 112 2.79 -35.28 26.77
CA GLN A 112 3.79 -34.46 27.48
C GLN A 112 4.05 -34.97 28.90
N SER A 113 2.98 -35.38 29.62
CA SER A 113 3.11 -35.91 30.98
C SER A 113 3.86 -37.24 31.07
N THR A 114 3.94 -37.98 29.96
CA THR A 114 4.64 -39.27 29.85
C THR A 114 6.06 -39.17 29.28
N MET A 115 6.51 -37.97 28.87
CA MET A 115 7.86 -37.77 28.33
C MET A 115 8.93 -37.85 29.43
N VAL A 116 10.06 -38.49 29.11
CA VAL A 116 11.22 -38.63 30.02
C VAL A 116 11.80 -37.25 30.39
N LYS A 117 11.92 -36.36 29.39
CA LYS A 117 12.25 -34.95 29.59
C LYS A 117 10.94 -34.16 29.51
N ARG A 118 10.48 -33.65 30.66
CA ARG A 118 9.23 -32.88 30.72
C ARG A 118 9.37 -31.62 29.86
N VAL A 119 8.61 -31.59 28.77
CA VAL A 119 8.36 -30.36 28.02
C VAL A 119 7.47 -29.46 28.88
N PRO A 120 7.76 -28.15 28.98
CA PRO A 120 6.92 -27.26 29.76
C PRO A 120 5.46 -27.25 29.31
N ALA A 121 4.54 -27.14 30.27
CA ALA A 121 3.10 -27.24 30.01
C ALA A 121 2.52 -26.09 29.14
N TRP A 122 3.28 -25.01 28.96
CA TRP A 122 2.93 -23.87 28.12
C TRP A 122 3.32 -24.05 26.64
N GLU A 123 4.23 -24.97 26.32
CA GLU A 123 4.60 -25.25 24.94
C GLU A 123 3.47 -26.03 24.24
N ARG A 124 3.18 -25.62 22.99
CA ARG A 124 2.11 -26.23 22.17
C ARG A 124 2.62 -27.32 21.24
N SER A 125 3.93 -27.42 21.10
CA SER A 125 4.61 -28.44 20.32
C SER A 125 5.77 -29.01 21.13
N ALA A 126 6.10 -30.28 20.90
CA ALA A 126 7.12 -30.99 21.63
C ALA A 126 7.99 -31.82 20.69
N TRP A 127 9.26 -31.98 21.05
CA TRP A 127 10.17 -32.93 20.40
C TRP A 127 10.26 -34.20 21.25
N LEU A 128 9.94 -35.33 20.65
CA LEU A 128 10.13 -36.66 21.23
C LEU A 128 11.47 -37.21 20.75
N SER A 129 12.50 -37.05 21.58
CA SER A 129 13.87 -37.45 21.23
C SER A 129 14.06 -38.97 21.09
N ASP A 130 13.24 -39.77 21.77
CA ASP A 130 13.26 -41.24 21.72
C ASP A 130 12.82 -41.81 20.36
N VAL A 131 12.00 -41.06 19.63
CA VAL A 131 11.45 -41.46 18.32
C VAL A 131 11.67 -40.40 17.23
N GLU A 132 12.52 -39.41 17.52
CA GLU A 132 12.89 -38.30 16.64
C GLU A 132 11.70 -37.63 15.93
N THR A 133 10.65 -37.34 16.70
CA THR A 133 9.36 -36.88 16.16
C THR A 133 8.89 -35.58 16.82
N LEU A 134 8.47 -34.62 15.98
CA LEU A 134 7.75 -33.43 16.42
C LEU A 134 6.29 -33.77 16.63
N VAL A 135 5.72 -33.33 17.75
CA VAL A 135 4.30 -33.52 18.01
C VAL A 135 3.63 -32.22 18.37
N THR A 136 2.44 -32.00 17.85
CA THR A 136 1.57 -30.87 18.15
C THR A 136 0.10 -31.33 18.22
N TYR A 137 -0.82 -30.40 18.35
CA TYR A 137 -2.25 -30.66 18.26
C TYR A 137 -2.96 -29.63 17.39
N HIS A 138 -4.14 -30.00 16.92
CA HIS A 138 -5.09 -29.09 16.28
C HIS A 138 -6.45 -29.23 16.98
N ASP A 139 -6.86 -28.24 17.78
CA ASP A 139 -8.09 -28.31 18.58
C ASP A 139 -9.27 -27.64 17.87
N GLN A 140 -10.08 -28.44 17.16
CA GLN A 140 -11.27 -27.98 16.43
C GLN A 140 -12.29 -27.20 17.29
N ASN A 141 -12.28 -27.40 18.61
CA ASN A 141 -13.26 -26.80 19.52
C ASN A 141 -12.77 -25.48 20.15
N LYS A 142 -11.53 -25.06 19.90
CA LYS A 142 -10.98 -23.81 20.43
C LYS A 142 -10.86 -22.74 19.36
N ARG A 143 -11.21 -21.51 19.74
CA ARG A 143 -10.99 -20.28 18.96
C ARG A 143 -9.55 -19.78 19.03
N ASP A 144 -8.57 -20.66 19.17
CA ASP A 144 -7.18 -20.22 19.05
C ASP A 144 -6.93 -19.90 17.58
N LEU A 145 -6.31 -18.76 17.28
CA LEU A 145 -5.99 -18.40 15.90
C LEU A 145 -5.02 -19.46 15.34
N PRO A 146 -5.28 -20.02 14.14
CA PRO A 146 -4.40 -21.01 13.50
C PRO A 146 -2.94 -20.56 13.40
N THR A 147 -2.69 -19.25 13.46
CA THR A 147 -1.34 -18.64 13.50
C THR A 147 -0.52 -19.06 14.73
N VAL A 148 -1.13 -19.14 15.92
CA VAL A 148 -0.42 -19.47 17.17
C VAL A 148 0.02 -20.94 17.20
N GLU A 149 -0.84 -21.85 16.75
CA GLU A 149 -0.53 -23.28 16.66
C GLU A 149 0.59 -23.54 15.64
N ARG A 150 0.50 -22.90 14.46
CA ARG A 150 1.51 -22.99 13.40
C ARG A 150 2.86 -22.44 13.84
N TYR A 151 2.91 -21.29 14.50
CA TYR A 151 4.18 -20.69 14.96
C TYR A 151 4.98 -21.63 15.86
N SER A 152 4.33 -22.23 16.86
CA SER A 152 4.97 -23.17 17.78
C SER A 152 5.59 -24.35 17.04
N LEU A 153 4.84 -24.96 16.11
CA LEU A 153 5.32 -26.09 15.33
C LEU A 153 6.49 -25.69 14.42
N LEU A 154 6.32 -24.63 13.63
CA LEU A 154 7.31 -24.21 12.64
C LEU A 154 8.61 -23.74 13.28
N ARG A 155 8.54 -23.02 14.42
CA ARG A 155 9.74 -22.65 15.19
C ARG A 155 10.50 -23.90 15.63
N LEU A 156 9.80 -24.84 16.26
CA LEU A 156 10.42 -26.06 16.76
C LEU A 156 10.94 -26.95 15.61
N ALA A 157 10.25 -26.98 14.47
CA ALA A 157 10.70 -27.65 13.26
C ALA A 157 12.01 -27.05 12.73
N THR A 158 12.10 -25.73 12.60
CA THR A 158 13.32 -25.03 12.20
C THR A 158 14.48 -25.33 13.14
N LEU A 159 14.24 -25.16 14.45
CA LEU A 159 15.24 -25.45 15.48
C LEU A 159 15.76 -26.88 15.37
N ARG A 160 14.88 -27.87 15.17
CA ARG A 160 15.28 -29.28 15.08
C ARG A 160 16.02 -29.62 13.80
N LEU A 161 15.67 -29.03 12.66
CA LEU A 161 16.45 -29.20 11.44
C LEU A 161 17.86 -28.62 11.59
N LEU A 162 18.00 -27.47 12.26
CA LEU A 162 19.31 -26.88 12.58
C LEU A 162 20.12 -27.77 13.54
N LEU A 163 19.50 -28.25 14.62
CA LEU A 163 20.18 -29.11 15.60
C LEU A 163 20.52 -30.49 15.03
N ALA A 164 19.68 -31.07 14.16
CA ALA A 164 19.95 -32.36 13.51
C ALA A 164 21.21 -32.33 12.63
N ARG A 165 21.61 -31.14 12.15
CA ARG A 165 22.88 -30.93 11.45
C ARG A 165 24.05 -30.61 12.38
N SER A 166 23.79 -30.31 13.65
CA SER A 166 24.85 -29.95 14.58
C SER A 166 25.66 -31.16 15.01
N THR A 167 26.98 -31.08 14.87
CA THR A 167 27.90 -32.10 15.43
C THR A 167 28.07 -31.98 16.95
N ALA A 168 27.58 -30.90 17.57
CA ALA A 168 27.60 -30.68 19.02
C ALA A 168 26.36 -31.22 19.76
N GLY A 169 25.41 -31.83 19.05
CA GLY A 169 24.21 -32.40 19.64
C GLY A 169 23.13 -31.38 19.97
N GLU A 170 22.23 -31.70 20.91
CA GLU A 170 20.99 -30.92 21.15
C GLU A 170 21.19 -29.55 21.82
N ASN A 171 22.34 -29.32 22.48
CA ASN A 171 22.60 -28.09 23.25
C ASN A 171 23.97 -27.50 22.89
N PRO A 172 24.17 -27.05 21.63
CA PRO A 172 25.44 -26.49 21.20
C PRO A 172 25.77 -25.21 21.97
N VAL A 173 27.07 -24.94 22.16
CA VAL A 173 27.54 -23.59 22.50
C VAL A 173 27.14 -22.66 21.33
N GLY A 174 26.59 -21.48 21.64
CA GLY A 174 25.96 -20.63 20.63
C GLY A 174 24.50 -20.97 20.30
N TYR A 175 23.79 -21.72 21.17
CA TYR A 175 22.37 -22.08 21.02
C TYR A 175 21.46 -20.88 20.68
N TRP A 176 21.79 -19.68 21.21
CA TRP A 176 21.08 -18.44 20.94
C TRP A 176 20.94 -18.15 19.44
N ALA A 177 21.96 -18.46 18.62
CA ALA A 177 21.93 -18.17 17.19
C ALA A 177 20.94 -19.09 16.47
N VAL A 178 20.88 -20.36 16.89
CA VAL A 178 19.97 -21.37 16.32
C VAL A 178 18.53 -21.08 16.73
N GLU A 179 18.29 -20.77 18.00
CA GLU A 179 16.97 -20.37 18.50
C GLU A 179 16.52 -19.04 17.86
N GLY A 180 17.43 -18.07 17.74
CA GLY A 180 17.17 -16.79 17.11
C GLY A 180 16.81 -16.92 15.64
N LEU A 181 17.51 -17.78 14.88
CA LEU A 181 17.15 -18.12 13.50
C LEU A 181 15.78 -18.79 13.44
N ALA A 182 15.52 -19.77 14.32
CA ALA A 182 14.25 -20.49 14.35
C ALA A 182 13.06 -19.56 14.59
N GLY A 183 13.22 -18.54 15.44
CA GLY A 183 12.19 -17.53 15.62
C GLY A 183 12.15 -16.50 14.48
N ALA A 184 13.29 -15.97 14.04
CA ALA A 184 13.36 -14.95 12.98
C ALA A 184 12.72 -15.40 11.65
N PHE A 185 12.87 -16.67 11.27
CA PHE A 185 12.26 -17.22 10.06
C PHE A 185 10.75 -17.42 10.15
N VAL A 186 10.19 -17.54 11.36
CA VAL A 186 8.83 -18.04 11.59
C VAL A 186 7.91 -16.99 12.19
N GLN A 187 8.38 -16.14 13.10
CA GLN A 187 7.56 -15.32 14.01
C GLN A 187 6.72 -14.24 13.33
N ASN A 188 7.08 -13.85 12.10
CA ASN A 188 6.26 -12.95 11.26
C ASN A 188 5.80 -13.60 9.96
N GLY A 189 6.20 -14.84 9.72
CA GLY A 189 5.84 -15.57 8.54
C GLY A 189 4.50 -16.28 8.69
N VAL A 190 3.95 -16.49 9.88
CA VAL A 190 2.63 -17.15 10.01
C VAL A 190 1.49 -16.17 9.79
N GLY A 191 1.33 -15.70 8.55
CA GLY A 191 0.16 -14.95 8.09
C GLY A 191 -0.94 -15.86 7.53
N ASP A 192 -1.73 -15.32 6.61
CA ASP A 192 -2.80 -16.06 5.94
C ASP A 192 -2.28 -17.05 4.88
N ARG A 193 -1.06 -16.86 4.39
CA ARG A 193 -0.49 -17.67 3.29
C ARG A 193 0.99 -18.06 3.52
N PRO A 194 1.43 -19.26 3.12
CA PRO A 194 2.80 -19.77 3.37
C PRO A 194 3.93 -18.95 2.74
N GLU A 195 3.65 -18.19 1.68
CA GLU A 195 4.65 -17.43 0.90
C GLU A 195 5.28 -16.30 1.72
N VAL A 196 4.66 -15.91 2.82
CA VAL A 196 5.19 -14.89 3.73
C VAL A 196 6.29 -15.44 4.67
N LEU A 197 6.53 -16.77 4.71
CA LEU A 197 7.73 -17.33 5.33
C LEU A 197 9.00 -16.83 4.62
N GLY A 198 9.97 -16.38 5.42
CA GLY A 198 11.23 -15.80 4.91
C GLY A 198 11.15 -14.31 4.59
N GLN A 199 9.98 -13.67 4.68
CA GLN A 199 9.94 -12.21 4.68
C GLN A 199 10.62 -11.69 5.95
N ALA A 200 11.67 -10.90 5.75
CA ALA A 200 12.58 -10.30 6.72
C ALA A 200 11.93 -9.33 7.74
N ARG A 201 10.77 -9.66 8.29
CA ARG A 201 10.01 -8.79 9.19
C ARG A 201 10.53 -8.94 10.61
N VAL A 202 10.66 -7.85 11.37
CA VAL A 202 11.10 -7.89 12.78
C VAL A 202 9.94 -8.26 13.72
N PRO A 203 10.08 -9.20 14.67
CA PRO A 203 8.94 -9.73 15.42
C PRO A 203 8.27 -8.70 16.32
N ARG A 204 6.98 -8.43 16.08
CA ARG A 204 6.25 -7.37 16.78
C ARG A 204 6.15 -7.62 18.28
N THR A 205 5.85 -8.85 18.69
CA THR A 205 5.76 -9.21 20.11
C THR A 205 7.10 -9.06 20.81
N ALA A 206 8.20 -9.42 20.14
CA ALA A 206 9.55 -9.23 20.66
C ALA A 206 9.90 -7.74 20.76
N LEU A 207 9.57 -6.93 19.74
CA LEU A 207 9.79 -5.48 19.74
C LEU A 207 8.97 -4.74 20.79
N ASP A 208 7.68 -5.06 20.95
CA ASP A 208 6.83 -4.45 21.99
C ASP A 208 7.38 -4.76 23.39
N TYR A 209 7.77 -6.02 23.60
CA TYR A 209 8.24 -6.49 24.89
C TYR A 209 9.64 -5.93 25.23
N LEU A 210 10.59 -6.03 24.29
CA LEU A 210 11.93 -5.50 24.46
C LEU A 210 11.95 -3.97 24.42
N GLY A 211 11.06 -3.32 23.67
CA GLY A 211 10.87 -1.87 23.68
C GLY A 211 10.51 -1.32 25.06
N LYS A 212 9.63 -2.03 25.80
CA LYS A 212 9.31 -1.70 27.20
C LYS A 212 10.56 -1.83 28.09
N ILE A 213 11.30 -2.92 27.96
CA ILE A 213 12.53 -3.16 28.72
C ILE A 213 13.57 -2.08 28.39
N LEU A 214 13.75 -1.75 27.12
CA LEU A 214 14.69 -0.75 26.61
C LEU A 214 14.33 0.69 27.04
N SER A 215 13.08 0.95 27.41
CA SER A 215 12.62 2.27 27.87
C SER A 215 12.93 2.55 29.35
N SER A 216 13.23 1.52 30.15
CA SER A 216 13.50 1.64 31.59
C SER A 216 14.94 1.24 31.93
N GLU A 217 15.70 2.12 32.59
CA GLU A 217 17.08 1.81 32.94
C GLU A 217 17.22 0.60 33.87
N SER A 218 16.34 0.46 34.87
CA SER A 218 16.36 -0.69 35.78
C SER A 218 16.03 -2.00 35.06
N GLN A 219 15.04 -1.99 34.16
CA GLN A 219 14.69 -3.16 33.35
C GLN A 219 15.79 -3.50 32.35
N ARG A 220 16.42 -2.50 31.71
CA ARG A 220 17.58 -2.74 30.84
C ARG A 220 18.70 -3.45 31.59
N ARG A 221 19.06 -2.97 32.78
CA ARG A 221 20.13 -3.58 33.59
C ARG A 221 19.74 -4.97 34.11
N GLY A 222 18.47 -5.19 34.45
CA GLY A 222 18.02 -6.42 35.09
C GLY A 222 17.54 -7.52 34.16
N LEU A 223 17.15 -7.22 32.92
CA LEU A 223 16.47 -8.19 32.03
C LEU A 223 17.15 -8.36 30.66
N LEU A 224 18.08 -7.48 30.26
CA LEU A 224 18.85 -7.66 29.03
C LEU A 224 20.21 -8.30 29.33
N LEU A 225 20.37 -9.55 28.89
CA LEU A 225 21.65 -10.23 28.93
C LEU A 225 22.64 -9.59 27.94
N PRO A 226 23.89 -9.32 28.34
CA PRO A 226 24.96 -8.97 27.41
C PRO A 226 25.11 -10.05 26.31
N LEU A 227 25.53 -9.66 25.10
CA LEU A 227 25.66 -10.62 23.98
C LEU A 227 26.68 -11.72 24.31
N SER A 228 27.77 -11.38 25.00
CA SER A 228 28.74 -12.35 25.52
C SER A 228 28.12 -13.37 26.47
N SER A 229 27.13 -12.97 27.28
CA SER A 229 26.42 -13.91 28.13
C SER A 229 25.53 -14.83 27.31
N LEU A 230 24.81 -14.31 26.30
CA LEU A 230 23.97 -15.13 25.41
C LEU A 230 24.76 -16.20 24.66
N LEU A 231 25.99 -15.89 24.25
CA LEU A 231 26.89 -16.80 23.52
C LEU A 231 27.22 -18.08 24.31
N GLU A 232 27.27 -17.98 25.64
CA GLU A 232 27.68 -19.07 26.53
C GLU A 232 26.50 -19.89 27.10
N LEU A 233 25.24 -19.51 26.83
CA LEU A 233 24.07 -20.22 27.35
C LEU A 233 23.76 -21.45 26.51
N THR A 234 23.67 -22.61 27.16
CA THR A 234 23.48 -23.91 26.48
C THR A 234 22.18 -24.61 26.86
N ASP A 235 21.58 -24.31 28.02
CA ASP A 235 20.39 -25.01 28.51
C ASP A 235 19.39 -24.10 29.24
N ALA A 236 18.16 -24.59 29.48
CA ALA A 236 17.10 -23.80 30.12
C ALA A 236 17.45 -23.33 31.54
N LYS A 237 18.19 -24.15 32.29
CA LYS A 237 18.58 -23.84 33.67
C LYS A 237 19.59 -22.69 33.71
N SER A 238 20.61 -22.74 32.86
CA SER A 238 21.61 -21.67 32.72
C SER A 238 20.97 -20.37 32.24
N ARG A 239 20.02 -20.43 31.29
CA ARG A 239 19.22 -19.26 30.87
C ARG A 239 18.47 -18.63 32.04
N HIS A 240 17.69 -19.43 32.77
CA HIS A 240 16.92 -18.95 33.91
C HIS A 240 17.79 -18.34 35.02
N LEU A 241 18.90 -19.01 35.37
CA LEU A 241 19.84 -18.51 36.39
C LEU A 241 20.50 -17.20 35.96
N ALA A 242 20.89 -17.07 34.69
CA ALA A 242 21.53 -15.86 34.17
C ALA A 242 20.59 -14.64 34.23
N VAL A 243 19.34 -14.80 33.76
CA VAL A 243 18.33 -13.72 33.81
C VAL A 243 17.94 -13.40 35.26
N SER A 244 17.70 -14.42 36.09
CA SER A 244 17.31 -14.21 37.49
C SER A 244 18.39 -13.49 38.29
N ARG A 245 19.67 -13.82 38.06
CA ARG A 245 20.79 -13.12 38.70
C ARG A 245 20.80 -11.64 38.33
N LEU A 246 20.71 -11.30 37.04
CA LEU A 246 20.67 -9.89 36.60
C LEU A 246 19.46 -9.15 37.19
N ALA A 247 18.29 -9.79 37.21
CA ALA A 247 17.08 -9.18 37.75
C ALA A 247 17.26 -8.84 39.23
N LEU A 248 17.79 -9.77 40.03
CA LEU A 248 18.05 -9.56 41.45
C LEU A 248 19.12 -8.48 41.69
N GLU A 249 20.21 -8.47 40.91
CA GLU A 249 21.26 -7.45 40.98
C GLU A 249 20.73 -6.04 40.66
N ALA A 250 19.73 -5.94 39.78
CA ALA A 250 19.04 -4.69 39.45
C ALA A 250 17.88 -4.33 40.41
N GLY A 251 17.64 -5.11 41.46
CA GLY A 251 16.57 -4.90 42.43
C GLY A 251 15.16 -5.23 41.90
N LEU A 252 15.06 -6.05 40.86
CA LEU A 252 13.80 -6.54 40.30
C LEU A 252 13.45 -7.92 40.88
N SER A 253 12.17 -8.30 40.77
CA SER A 253 11.76 -9.67 41.07
C SER A 253 12.34 -10.63 40.03
N ALA A 254 12.90 -11.76 40.49
CA ALA A 254 13.39 -12.80 39.60
C ALA A 254 12.22 -13.36 38.76
N PRO A 255 12.31 -13.35 37.42
CA PRO A 255 11.31 -13.99 36.57
C PRO A 255 11.30 -15.50 36.80
N ASN A 256 10.13 -16.14 36.60
CA ASN A 256 10.08 -17.60 36.60
C ASN A 256 10.82 -18.18 35.37
N GLU A 257 10.97 -19.49 35.32
CA GLU A 257 11.70 -20.18 34.25
C GLU A 257 11.07 -19.89 32.86
N GLU A 258 9.74 -19.90 32.76
CA GLU A 258 8.99 -19.57 31.54
C GLU A 258 9.31 -18.17 31.00
N ALA A 259 9.19 -17.15 31.85
CA ALA A 259 9.44 -15.77 31.48
C ALA A 259 10.92 -15.56 31.12
N SER A 260 11.83 -16.27 31.79
CA SER A 260 13.28 -16.22 31.52
C SER A 260 13.61 -16.82 30.15
N ASP A 261 13.04 -17.98 29.82
CA ASP A 261 13.25 -18.65 28.54
C ASP A 261 12.64 -17.83 27.38
N HIS A 262 11.43 -17.29 27.60
CA HIS A 262 10.78 -16.41 26.64
C HIS A 262 11.58 -15.12 26.37
N LEU A 263 12.14 -14.52 27.42
CA LEU A 263 13.04 -13.37 27.34
C LEU A 263 14.28 -13.67 26.48
N VAL A 264 14.97 -14.77 26.78
CA VAL A 264 16.17 -15.16 26.02
C VAL A 264 15.82 -15.40 24.56
N ARG A 265 14.72 -16.10 24.28
CA ARG A 265 14.26 -16.37 22.91
C ARG A 265 14.02 -15.07 22.13
N MET A 266 13.23 -14.15 22.68
CA MET A 266 12.96 -12.86 22.02
C MET A 266 14.23 -12.04 21.81
N HIS A 267 15.17 -12.10 22.75
CA HIS A 267 16.44 -11.40 22.61
C HIS A 267 17.29 -12.00 21.49
N SER A 268 17.38 -13.33 21.43
CA SER A 268 18.06 -14.07 20.37
C SER A 268 17.47 -13.78 18.99
N GLU A 269 16.13 -13.79 18.90
CA GLU A 269 15.39 -13.44 17.68
C GLU A 269 15.78 -12.05 17.17
N LEU A 270 15.72 -11.03 18.04
CA LEU A 270 16.09 -9.66 17.65
C LEU A 270 17.57 -9.51 17.27
N TRP A 271 18.49 -10.21 17.94
CA TRP A 271 19.90 -10.19 17.57
C TRP A 271 20.14 -10.79 16.18
N VAL A 272 19.47 -11.90 15.86
CA VAL A 272 19.54 -12.49 14.52
C VAL A 272 18.97 -11.54 13.49
N HIS A 273 17.85 -10.85 13.78
CA HIS A 273 17.35 -9.81 12.89
C HIS A 273 18.39 -8.70 12.66
N TYR A 274 18.97 -8.16 13.72
CA TYR A 274 19.99 -7.11 13.62
C TYR A 274 21.22 -7.55 12.80
N LEU A 275 21.72 -8.78 13.00
CA LEU A 275 22.97 -9.24 12.39
C LEU A 275 22.79 -9.81 10.97
N ALA A 276 21.73 -10.59 10.77
CA ALA A 276 21.53 -11.36 9.53
C ALA A 276 20.56 -10.69 8.56
N ILE A 277 19.61 -9.89 9.06
CA ILE A 277 18.45 -9.45 8.28
C ILE A 277 18.45 -7.93 8.07
N ASP A 278 18.78 -7.12 9.09
CA ASP A 278 18.36 -5.72 9.13
C ASP A 278 19.36 -4.73 9.77
N ALA A 279 20.60 -4.75 9.30
CA ALA A 279 21.55 -3.65 9.47
C ALA A 279 22.28 -3.40 8.14
N LYS A 280 21.50 -3.18 7.07
CA LYS A 280 21.97 -3.22 5.66
C LYS A 280 22.65 -4.54 5.28
N ALA A 281 22.35 -5.62 6.01
CA ALA A 281 23.06 -6.89 5.96
C ALA A 281 24.60 -6.77 6.15
N LYS A 282 25.08 -5.69 6.80
CA LYS A 282 26.53 -5.43 6.99
C LYS A 282 27.26 -6.62 7.61
N HIS A 283 26.63 -7.27 8.58
CA HIS A 283 27.20 -8.42 9.29
C HIS A 283 26.65 -9.77 8.79
N ARG A 284 25.84 -9.80 7.73
CA ARG A 284 25.10 -11.01 7.33
C ARG A 284 26.05 -12.14 6.94
N SER A 285 27.01 -11.86 6.07
CA SER A 285 27.98 -12.87 5.62
C SER A 285 28.78 -13.45 6.79
N ASP A 286 29.28 -12.58 7.66
CA ASP A 286 30.10 -12.99 8.81
C ASP A 286 29.28 -13.72 9.87
N PHE A 287 28.04 -13.29 10.09
CA PHE A 287 27.10 -13.98 10.98
C PHE A 287 26.72 -15.37 10.45
N LEU A 288 26.48 -15.52 9.14
CA LEU A 288 26.24 -16.84 8.55
C LEU A 288 27.48 -17.74 8.63
N ALA A 289 28.68 -17.17 8.50
CA ALA A 289 29.93 -17.89 8.77
C ALA A 289 30.04 -18.31 10.26
N TYR A 290 29.60 -17.47 11.20
CA TYR A 290 29.49 -17.84 12.61
C TYR A 290 28.49 -18.99 12.81
N VAL A 291 27.30 -18.90 12.23
CA VAL A 291 26.27 -19.97 12.28
C VAL A 291 26.83 -21.30 11.76
N ARG A 292 27.61 -21.27 10.68
CA ARG A 292 28.33 -22.46 10.17
C ARG A 292 29.18 -23.12 11.25
N ARG A 293 29.91 -22.32 12.03
CA ARG A 293 30.76 -22.83 13.12
C ARG A 293 29.92 -23.38 14.27
N VAL A 294 28.82 -22.70 14.64
CA VAL A 294 27.87 -23.19 15.65
C VAL A 294 27.35 -24.58 15.26
N LEU A 295 26.96 -24.77 14.00
CA LEU A 295 26.55 -26.08 13.48
C LEU A 295 27.70 -27.11 13.48
N GLY A 296 28.94 -26.66 13.25
CA GLY A 296 30.15 -27.48 13.43
C GLY A 296 30.56 -27.75 14.88
N GLY A 297 29.77 -27.26 15.85
CA GLY A 297 29.96 -27.47 17.29
C GLY A 297 30.85 -26.45 18.00
N VAL A 298 31.15 -25.33 17.35
CA VAL A 298 31.98 -24.25 17.91
C VAL A 298 31.22 -22.93 17.82
N GLY A 299 30.70 -22.45 18.95
CA GLY A 299 29.87 -21.24 19.00
C GLY A 299 30.14 -20.31 20.17
N ASP A 300 31.30 -20.46 20.82
CA ASP A 300 31.69 -19.60 21.95
C ASP A 300 31.99 -18.16 21.52
N THR A 301 32.26 -17.31 22.51
CA THR A 301 32.63 -15.91 22.29
C THR A 301 33.84 -15.76 21.35
N ALA A 302 34.85 -16.62 21.48
CA ALA A 302 36.05 -16.56 20.65
C ALA A 302 35.73 -16.87 19.17
N ALA A 303 34.84 -17.82 18.90
CA ALA A 303 34.40 -18.14 17.54
C ALA A 303 33.60 -17.00 16.92
N PHE A 304 32.77 -16.32 17.70
CA PHE A 304 32.03 -15.13 17.27
C PHE A 304 32.98 -13.99 16.88
N GLU A 305 33.93 -13.65 17.75
CA GLU A 305 34.92 -12.60 17.48
C GLU A 305 35.78 -12.91 16.26
N ALA A 306 36.21 -14.16 16.12
CA ALA A 306 37.01 -14.60 14.99
C ALA A 306 36.27 -14.56 13.64
N THR A 307 34.93 -14.60 13.64
CA THR A 307 34.13 -14.58 12.41
C THR A 307 33.64 -13.18 12.07
N LEU A 308 33.11 -12.43 13.03
CA LEU A 308 32.62 -11.06 12.79
C LEU A 308 33.72 -9.99 12.84
N GLY A 309 34.91 -10.34 13.33
CA GLY A 309 36.03 -9.40 13.45
C GLY A 309 35.81 -8.28 14.48
N VAL A 310 34.80 -8.42 15.35
CA VAL A 310 34.41 -7.43 16.36
C VAL A 310 34.04 -8.13 17.68
N ALA A 311 34.35 -7.47 18.80
CA ALA A 311 33.96 -7.93 20.13
C ALA A 311 32.43 -7.81 20.33
N PRO A 312 31.74 -8.76 20.97
CA PRO A 312 30.29 -8.69 21.20
C PRO A 312 29.82 -7.38 21.84
N ALA A 313 30.62 -6.86 22.79
CA ALA A 313 30.32 -5.63 23.51
C ALA A 313 30.23 -4.39 22.60
N SER A 314 30.98 -4.34 21.49
CA SER A 314 30.96 -3.18 20.58
C SER A 314 29.66 -3.09 19.78
N LEU A 315 28.95 -4.20 19.62
CA LEU A 315 27.68 -4.28 18.89
C LEU A 315 26.47 -3.87 19.73
N GLU A 316 26.57 -3.91 21.06
CA GLU A 316 25.41 -3.72 21.94
C GLU A 316 24.80 -2.32 21.88
N ALA A 317 25.61 -1.28 21.70
CA ALA A 317 25.11 0.09 21.57
C ALA A 317 24.30 0.25 20.27
N GLY A 318 24.83 -0.27 19.16
CA GLY A 318 24.14 -0.28 17.87
C GLY A 318 22.85 -1.09 17.89
N PHE A 319 22.90 -2.30 18.46
CA PHE A 319 21.73 -3.16 18.65
C PHE A 319 20.64 -2.47 19.48
N ARG A 320 21.00 -1.84 20.61
CA ARG A 320 20.03 -1.13 21.47
C ARG A 320 19.39 0.05 20.73
N LYS A 321 20.19 0.86 20.03
CA LYS A 321 19.70 1.99 19.23
C LYS A 321 18.74 1.50 18.14
N TRP A 322 19.12 0.43 17.43
CA TRP A 322 18.29 -0.21 16.41
C TRP A 322 16.97 -0.72 17.00
N ALA A 323 17.00 -1.53 18.05
CA ALA A 323 15.81 -2.12 18.65
C ALA A 323 14.85 -1.05 19.22
N GLN A 324 15.39 0.01 19.84
CA GLN A 324 14.61 1.16 20.30
C GLN A 324 13.94 1.91 19.14
N GLY A 325 14.68 2.16 18.05
CA GLY A 325 14.13 2.79 16.85
C GLY A 325 13.00 1.97 16.24
N ARG A 326 13.19 0.65 16.10
CA ARG A 326 12.17 -0.29 15.60
C ARG A 326 10.94 -0.35 16.51
N ALA A 327 11.11 -0.38 17.83
CA ALA A 327 9.99 -0.38 18.78
C ALA A 327 9.22 0.95 18.76
N ARG A 328 9.91 2.09 18.60
CA ARG A 328 9.28 3.41 18.46
C ARG A 328 8.46 3.50 17.18
N ALA A 329 9.03 3.08 16.04
CA ALA A 329 8.32 3.06 14.76
C ALA A 329 7.07 2.17 14.81
N LEU A 330 7.14 1.01 15.47
CA LEU A 330 5.98 0.15 15.68
C LEU A 330 4.88 0.83 16.50
N LYS A 331 5.26 1.57 17.56
CA LYS A 331 4.31 2.33 18.39
C LYS A 331 3.63 3.44 17.59
N GLU A 332 4.39 4.16 16.78
CA GLU A 332 3.88 5.21 15.89
C GLU A 332 2.93 4.64 14.83
N ALA A 333 3.27 3.49 14.23
CA ALA A 333 2.41 2.80 13.26
C ALA A 333 1.08 2.33 13.87
N LYS A 334 1.10 1.81 15.11
CA LYS A 334 -0.13 1.48 15.85
C LYS A 334 -0.99 2.71 16.11
N ALA A 335 -0.37 3.81 16.56
CA ALA A 335 -1.10 5.06 16.78
C ALA A 335 -1.76 5.57 15.48
N ARG A 336 -1.07 5.47 14.34
CA ARG A 336 -1.62 5.79 13.02
C ARG A 336 -2.84 4.94 12.68
N ALA A 337 -2.76 3.64 12.86
CA ALA A 337 -3.87 2.74 12.56
C ALA A 337 -5.11 3.02 13.42
N VAL A 338 -4.93 3.35 14.70
CA VAL A 338 -6.04 3.78 15.58
C VAL A 338 -6.71 5.05 15.05
N VAL A 339 -5.92 6.02 14.60
CA VAL A 339 -6.45 7.28 14.04
C VAL A 339 -7.16 7.01 12.71
N GLU A 340 -6.58 6.23 11.80
CA GLU A 340 -7.19 5.91 10.50
C GLU A 340 -8.49 5.12 10.64
N ALA A 341 -8.55 4.15 11.55
CA ALA A 341 -9.77 3.41 11.85
C ALA A 341 -10.86 4.32 12.44
N ALA A 342 -10.47 5.25 13.32
CA ALA A 342 -11.39 6.26 13.86
C ALA A 342 -11.93 7.20 12.77
N VAL A 343 -11.11 7.58 11.80
CA VAL A 343 -11.53 8.40 10.64
C VAL A 343 -12.49 7.64 9.72
N ARG A 344 -12.32 6.32 9.58
CA ARG A 344 -13.20 5.45 8.77
C ARG A 344 -14.53 5.09 9.45
N GLY A 345 -14.77 5.55 10.69
CA GLY A 345 -15.98 5.22 11.44
C GLY A 345 -16.06 3.74 11.83
N GLU A 346 -14.90 3.06 11.90
CA GLU A 346 -14.80 1.66 12.33
C GLU A 346 -14.96 1.62 13.86
N GLU A 347 -16.21 1.52 14.33
CA GLU A 347 -16.58 1.63 15.77
C GLU A 347 -16.28 0.37 16.61
N THR A 348 -15.97 -0.77 15.98
CA THR A 348 -15.73 -2.02 16.72
C THR A 348 -14.24 -2.29 16.93
N GLY A 349 -13.91 -2.85 18.10
CA GLY A 349 -12.54 -3.25 18.43
C GLY A 349 -11.98 -4.39 17.56
N GLU A 350 -12.81 -5.05 16.74
CA GLU A 350 -12.37 -6.05 15.76
C GLU A 350 -11.99 -5.40 14.41
N ASP A 351 -12.75 -4.39 13.96
CA ASP A 351 -12.43 -3.63 12.74
C ASP A 351 -11.16 -2.80 12.92
N GLN A 352 -11.01 -2.13 14.07
CA GLN A 352 -9.75 -1.47 14.47
C GLN A 352 -8.56 -2.44 14.45
N LYS A 353 -8.76 -3.67 14.90
CA LYS A 353 -7.70 -4.68 14.97
C LYS A 353 -7.37 -5.22 13.58
N ALA A 354 -8.34 -5.35 12.69
CA ALA A 354 -8.15 -5.74 11.30
C ALA A 354 -7.48 -4.62 10.48
N ALA A 355 -7.85 -3.36 10.71
CA ALA A 355 -7.19 -2.20 10.11
C ALA A 355 -5.76 -2.00 10.64
N GLU A 356 -5.53 -2.18 11.94
CA GLU A 356 -4.19 -2.29 12.53
C GLU A 356 -3.40 -3.42 11.87
N GLU A 357 -3.98 -4.62 11.75
CA GLU A 357 -3.29 -5.77 11.18
C GLU A 357 -2.95 -5.56 9.69
N ALA A 358 -3.86 -4.99 8.90
CA ALA A 358 -3.66 -4.61 7.50
C ALA A 358 -2.57 -3.55 7.34
N LEU A 359 -2.64 -2.44 8.07
CA LEU A 359 -1.64 -1.35 7.99
C LEU A 359 -0.26 -1.76 8.52
N LEU A 360 -0.22 -2.73 9.44
CA LEU A 360 1.02 -3.27 9.99
C LEU A 360 1.58 -4.42 9.13
N THR A 361 0.78 -5.04 8.24
CA THR A 361 1.24 -6.07 7.28
C THR A 361 1.95 -5.50 6.05
N SER A 362 1.68 -4.24 5.69
CA SER A 362 2.60 -3.41 4.91
C SER A 362 3.72 -2.96 5.85
N ASP A 363 4.96 -3.41 5.66
CA ASP A 363 6.07 -3.15 6.58
C ASP A 363 6.26 -1.63 6.80
N PRO A 364 5.76 -1.03 7.90
CA PRO A 364 5.88 0.41 8.12
C PRO A 364 7.34 0.76 8.44
N ILE A 365 8.13 -0.25 8.78
CA ILE A 365 9.48 -0.15 9.29
C ILE A 365 10.51 -0.24 8.15
N ALA A 366 10.13 -0.72 6.96
CA ALA A 366 10.90 -0.56 5.73
C ALA A 366 10.89 0.89 5.21
N ALA A 367 9.99 1.73 5.75
CA ALA A 367 9.76 3.06 5.20
C ALA A 367 10.93 4.02 5.48
N GLY A 368 11.62 3.94 6.62
CA GLY A 368 12.70 4.89 6.95
C GLY A 368 12.16 6.25 7.45
N PRO A 369 13.04 7.19 7.83
CA PRO A 369 12.64 8.43 8.49
C PRO A 369 11.84 9.37 7.56
N ARG A 370 10.89 10.12 8.13
CA ARG A 370 10.04 11.09 7.41
C ARG A 370 10.29 12.51 7.91
N ALA A 371 10.29 13.45 6.98
CA ALA A 371 10.56 14.86 7.27
C ALA A 371 9.35 15.61 7.86
N TRP A 372 8.12 15.24 7.47
CA TRP A 372 6.90 15.83 8.04
C TRP A 372 6.19 14.83 8.96
N PRO A 373 5.53 15.32 10.03
CA PRO A 373 4.70 14.49 10.88
C PRO A 373 3.50 13.95 10.10
N LEU A 374 3.00 12.79 10.53
CA LEU A 374 1.75 12.21 10.01
C LEU A 374 0.54 12.63 10.87
N GLU A 375 0.77 13.15 12.06
CA GLU A 375 -0.29 13.56 12.97
C GLU A 375 -1.11 14.70 12.33
N GLY A 376 -2.40 14.45 12.13
CA GLY A 376 -3.30 15.40 11.45
C GLY A 376 -3.27 15.33 9.92
N ALA A 377 -2.47 14.46 9.31
CA ALA A 377 -2.52 14.25 7.86
C ALA A 377 -3.77 13.45 7.47
N ARG A 378 -4.58 13.99 6.55
CA ARG A 378 -5.72 13.31 5.92
C ARG A 378 -5.27 12.25 4.92
N HIS A 379 -4.16 12.52 4.22
CA HIS A 379 -3.56 11.59 3.26
C HIS A 379 -2.10 11.29 3.64
N PRO A 380 -1.86 10.48 4.67
CA PRO A 380 -0.51 10.19 5.19
C PRO A 380 0.42 9.51 4.18
N ASN A 381 -0.12 8.86 3.16
CA ASN A 381 0.67 8.22 2.10
C ASN A 381 1.36 9.21 1.16
N LEU A 382 0.87 10.47 1.09
CA LEU A 382 1.56 11.55 0.35
C LEU A 382 2.88 11.96 1.02
N ILE A 383 3.05 11.64 2.31
CA ILE A 383 4.27 11.91 3.08
C ILE A 383 5.11 10.64 3.09
N ALA A 384 5.66 10.28 1.91
CA ALA A 384 6.54 9.13 1.79
C ALA A 384 7.96 9.45 2.29
N PRO A 385 8.56 8.50 3.02
CA PRO A 385 9.97 8.58 3.34
C PRO A 385 10.83 8.44 2.09
N SER A 386 12.05 8.98 2.14
CA SER A 386 13.00 8.83 1.03
C SER A 386 13.91 7.64 1.27
N LEU A 387 14.30 6.94 0.21
CA LEU A 387 15.19 5.79 0.28
C LEU A 387 16.67 6.15 0.01
N ASP A 388 16.94 7.34 -0.53
CA ASP A 388 18.28 7.83 -0.82
C ASP A 388 18.60 9.17 -0.14
N LEU A 389 19.90 9.49 -0.05
CA LEU A 389 20.38 10.71 0.58
C LEU A 389 19.89 11.97 -0.14
N ASP A 390 19.75 11.95 -1.47
CA ASP A 390 19.30 13.14 -2.21
C ASP A 390 17.82 13.45 -1.94
N GLY A 391 16.96 12.44 -1.79
CA GLY A 391 15.60 12.62 -1.32
C GLY A 391 15.51 13.11 0.13
N HIS A 392 16.41 12.63 1.01
CA HIS A 392 16.54 13.17 2.36
C HIS A 392 16.93 14.65 2.35
N LEU A 393 17.97 15.01 1.60
CA LEU A 393 18.43 16.39 1.46
C LEU A 393 17.37 17.29 0.81
N ALA A 394 16.63 16.79 -0.19
CA ALA A 394 15.49 17.51 -0.75
C ALA A 394 14.41 17.81 0.31
N SER A 395 14.16 16.87 1.22
CA SER A 395 13.22 17.06 2.34
C SER A 395 13.74 18.09 3.35
N VAL A 396 15.04 18.08 3.64
CA VAL A 396 15.70 19.10 4.49
C VAL A 396 15.60 20.48 3.86
N ILE A 397 15.91 20.61 2.57
CA ILE A 397 15.79 21.87 1.81
C ILE A 397 14.36 22.38 1.85
N ALA A 398 13.38 21.51 1.65
CA ALA A 398 11.97 21.88 1.69
C ALA A 398 11.56 22.42 3.06
N LEU A 399 11.85 21.70 4.15
CA LEU A 399 11.59 22.16 5.52
C LEU A 399 12.31 23.49 5.82
N ALA A 400 13.59 23.59 5.50
CA ALA A 400 14.38 24.78 5.77
C ALA A 400 13.90 26.00 4.97
N SER A 401 13.43 25.79 3.73
CA SER A 401 12.86 26.85 2.89
C SER A 401 11.55 27.41 3.46
N GLU A 402 10.73 26.57 4.11
CA GLU A 402 9.50 26.98 4.83
C GLU A 402 9.77 27.61 6.20
N GLY A 403 11.02 27.64 6.65
CA GLY A 403 11.37 28.07 8.00
C GLY A 403 11.24 26.97 9.06
N LYS A 404 10.91 25.73 8.72
CA LYS A 404 10.82 24.62 9.69
C LYS A 404 12.21 24.06 10.04
N LEU A 405 13.10 24.93 10.52
CA LEU A 405 14.52 24.64 10.74
C LEU A 405 14.73 23.60 11.85
N GLU A 406 13.97 23.68 12.94
CA GLU A 406 14.02 22.71 14.04
C GLU A 406 13.55 21.33 13.57
N ALA A 407 12.47 21.28 12.78
CA ALA A 407 12.00 20.02 12.19
C ALA A 407 13.04 19.43 11.23
N ALA A 408 13.73 20.28 10.45
CA ALA A 408 14.81 19.85 9.57
C ALA A 408 15.98 19.24 10.36
N LEU A 409 16.38 19.85 11.48
CA LEU A 409 17.42 19.33 12.37
C LEU A 409 17.01 17.98 12.99
N VAL A 410 15.80 17.90 13.56
CA VAL A 410 15.26 16.65 14.13
C VAL A 410 15.20 15.55 13.08
N PHE A 411 14.81 15.89 11.85
CA PHE A 411 14.81 14.95 10.74
C PHE A 411 16.22 14.45 10.42
N MET A 412 17.21 15.34 10.26
CA MET A 412 18.61 14.94 10.03
C MET A 412 19.19 14.08 11.16
N ASP A 413 18.86 14.39 12.41
CA ASP A 413 19.27 13.57 13.57
C ASP A 413 18.70 12.15 13.51
N SER A 414 17.47 12.00 13.02
CA SER A 414 16.86 10.69 12.81
C SER A 414 17.55 9.89 11.70
N LEU A 415 18.07 10.57 10.68
CA LEU A 415 18.79 9.95 9.55
C LEU A 415 20.16 9.40 9.94
N ALA A 416 20.83 10.00 10.93
CA ALA A 416 22.17 9.60 11.42
C ALA A 416 22.24 8.17 12.00
N SER A 417 21.13 7.43 12.03
CA SER A 417 21.08 6.00 12.38
C SER A 417 20.92 5.07 11.18
N THR A 418 20.71 5.63 9.98
CA THR A 418 20.27 4.94 8.76
C THR A 418 21.18 5.19 7.56
N THR A 419 22.02 6.23 7.58
CA THR A 419 22.96 6.59 6.50
C THR A 419 24.33 5.89 6.63
N SER A 420 25.13 5.91 5.56
CA SER A 420 26.52 5.40 5.55
C SER A 420 27.50 6.49 6.00
N GLU A 421 28.75 6.12 6.34
CA GLU A 421 29.75 7.06 6.89
C GLU A 421 30.05 8.26 5.96
N GLN A 422 30.03 8.05 4.63
CA GLN A 422 30.20 9.15 3.66
C GLN A 422 28.95 10.05 3.57
N GLU A 423 27.76 9.46 3.77
CA GLU A 423 26.50 10.20 3.82
C GLU A 423 26.33 10.95 5.14
N ASP A 424 26.85 10.41 6.24
CA ASP A 424 26.89 11.03 7.57
C ASP A 424 27.72 12.31 7.55
N SER A 425 28.89 12.30 6.90
CA SER A 425 29.70 13.52 6.75
C SER A 425 28.96 14.62 5.99
N ARG A 426 28.16 14.25 4.96
CA ARG A 426 27.40 15.22 4.18
C ARG A 426 26.20 15.76 4.94
N LEU A 427 25.49 14.89 5.66
CA LEU A 427 24.40 15.29 6.56
C LEU A 427 24.92 16.19 7.69
N ALA A 428 26.11 15.93 8.23
CA ALA A 428 26.72 16.76 9.26
C ALA A 428 27.00 18.19 8.75
N THR A 429 27.50 18.33 7.51
CA THR A 429 27.67 19.65 6.88
C THR A 429 26.32 20.37 6.76
N GLU A 430 25.29 19.69 6.24
CA GLU A 430 23.98 20.31 6.05
C GLU A 430 23.33 20.67 7.39
N HIS A 431 23.48 19.82 8.40
CA HIS A 431 23.07 20.08 9.78
C HIS A 431 23.69 21.38 10.32
N ALA A 432 25.00 21.57 10.16
CA ALA A 432 25.68 22.79 10.61
C ALA A 432 25.18 24.06 9.89
N ARG A 433 24.81 23.96 8.61
CA ARG A 433 24.22 25.09 7.84
C ARG A 433 22.84 25.46 8.37
N VAL A 434 21.96 24.47 8.56
CA VAL A 434 20.60 24.68 9.10
C VAL A 434 20.67 25.24 10.53
N GLU A 435 21.55 24.73 11.37
CA GLU A 435 21.77 25.21 12.74
C GLU A 435 22.23 26.68 12.76
N SER A 436 23.16 27.04 11.87
CA SER A 436 23.64 28.43 11.74
C SER A 436 22.52 29.39 11.31
N MET A 437 21.66 28.95 10.39
CA MET A 437 20.48 29.71 9.97
C MET A 437 19.47 29.86 11.12
N LEU A 438 19.23 28.80 11.89
CA LEU A 438 18.35 28.83 13.05
C LEU A 438 18.85 29.81 14.12
N ALA A 439 20.16 29.81 14.41
CA ALA A 439 20.78 30.74 15.34
C ALA A 439 20.61 32.20 14.86
N LEU A 440 20.78 32.46 13.56
CA LEU A 440 20.55 33.78 12.96
C LEU A 440 19.09 34.20 13.10
N ARG A 441 18.14 33.32 12.74
CA ARG A 441 16.69 33.60 12.86
C ARG A 441 16.32 33.94 14.29
N SER A 442 16.70 33.08 15.24
CA SER A 442 16.38 33.24 16.66
C SER A 442 16.91 34.57 17.20
N LYS A 443 18.17 34.91 16.87
CA LYS A 443 18.79 36.19 17.25
C LYS A 443 18.09 37.38 16.61
N PHE A 444 17.72 37.28 15.33
CA PHE A 444 17.05 38.36 14.61
C PHE A 444 15.64 38.62 15.17
N LEU A 445 14.82 37.58 15.30
CA LEU A 445 13.44 37.68 15.79
C LEU A 445 13.37 38.18 17.23
N ALA A 446 14.27 37.71 18.11
CA ALA A 446 14.38 38.21 19.48
C ALA A 446 14.73 39.72 19.55
N SER A 447 15.33 40.28 18.49
CA SER A 447 15.68 41.70 18.42
C SER A 447 14.57 42.62 17.90
N LEU A 448 13.45 42.07 17.43
CA LEU A 448 12.37 42.85 16.81
C LEU A 448 11.42 43.53 17.81
N PRO A 449 10.93 42.86 18.89
CA PRO A 449 9.96 43.46 19.80
C PRO A 449 10.43 44.80 20.39
N GLY A 450 9.58 45.82 20.33
CA GLY A 450 9.88 47.15 20.88
C GLY A 450 10.88 47.98 20.05
N THR A 451 11.30 47.51 18.87
CA THR A 451 12.19 48.25 17.97
C THR A 451 11.45 48.78 16.74
N PRO A 452 11.98 49.82 16.05
CA PRO A 452 11.40 50.29 14.80
C PRO A 452 11.69 49.37 13.61
N LYS A 453 12.43 48.26 13.81
CA LYS A 453 12.71 47.28 12.75
C LYS A 453 11.44 46.51 12.40
N ARG A 454 11.31 46.14 11.12
CA ARG A 454 10.13 45.42 10.61
C ARG A 454 10.54 44.02 10.16
N LEU A 455 9.71 43.04 10.49
CA LEU A 455 9.71 41.74 9.83
C LEU A 455 9.09 41.94 8.45
N ARG A 456 9.69 41.39 7.40
CA ARG A 456 9.16 41.42 6.04
C ARG A 456 8.83 40.00 5.63
N LEU A 457 7.54 39.74 5.45
CA LEU A 457 7.01 38.44 5.04
C LEU A 457 6.84 38.43 3.53
N VAL A 458 7.34 37.39 2.87
CA VAL A 458 7.27 37.22 1.41
C VAL A 458 6.12 36.27 1.07
N GLU A 459 5.12 36.78 0.36
CA GLU A 459 3.97 36.01 -0.14
C GLU A 459 3.93 36.14 -1.67
N GLY A 460 4.34 35.08 -2.38
CA GLY A 460 4.53 35.13 -3.82
C GLY A 460 5.49 36.25 -4.23
N ASP A 461 5.06 37.12 -5.15
CA ASP A 461 5.84 38.27 -5.61
C ASP A 461 5.71 39.51 -4.70
N THR A 462 4.99 39.39 -3.59
CA THR A 462 4.71 40.52 -2.68
C THR A 462 5.49 40.40 -1.37
N THR A 463 5.93 41.54 -0.84
CA THR A 463 6.58 41.60 0.47
C THR A 463 5.80 42.50 1.40
N VAL A 464 5.36 41.95 2.54
CA VAL A 464 4.53 42.63 3.52
C VAL A 464 5.38 43.03 4.74
N PRO A 465 5.60 44.34 4.98
CA PRO A 465 6.34 44.80 6.15
C PRO A 465 5.43 44.85 7.39
N CYS A 466 5.80 44.09 8.42
CA CYS A 466 5.08 43.93 9.68
C CYS A 466 5.91 44.44 10.86
N THR A 467 5.28 45.20 11.76
CA THR A 467 5.90 45.59 13.04
C THR A 467 5.60 44.50 14.06
N VAL A 468 6.62 43.95 14.72
CA VAL A 468 6.43 42.91 15.75
C VAL A 468 6.21 43.59 17.10
N LYS A 469 5.06 43.33 17.72
CA LYS A 469 4.69 43.90 19.03
C LYS A 469 5.22 43.06 20.18
N GLU A 470 5.09 41.75 20.08
CA GLU A 470 5.38 40.79 21.14
C GLU A 470 5.78 39.46 20.50
N MET A 471 6.65 38.71 21.15
CA MET A 471 6.97 37.31 20.82
C MET A 471 6.67 36.47 22.07
N LYS A 472 5.76 35.51 21.97
CA LYS A 472 5.34 34.66 23.09
C LYS A 472 4.93 33.28 22.58
N ASP A 473 5.36 32.23 23.28
CA ASP A 473 4.97 30.83 23.03
C ASP A 473 5.14 30.40 21.55
N GLY A 474 6.25 30.80 20.92
CA GLY A 474 6.54 30.45 19.52
C GLY A 474 5.76 31.27 18.48
N VAL A 475 5.02 32.30 18.90
CA VAL A 475 4.20 33.15 18.01
C VAL A 475 4.64 34.61 18.08
N LEU A 476 4.76 35.24 16.90
CA LEU A 476 5.02 36.67 16.72
C LEU A 476 3.69 37.41 16.54
N LYS A 477 3.32 38.25 17.51
CA LYS A 477 2.15 39.13 17.36
C LYS A 477 2.52 40.35 16.54
N LEU A 478 1.76 40.57 15.47
CA LEU A 478 2.01 41.63 14.52
C LEU A 478 1.16 42.87 14.82
N GLY A 479 1.68 44.05 14.50
CA GLY A 479 0.90 45.27 14.40
C GLY A 479 0.04 45.29 13.14
N SER A 480 -0.82 46.31 13.03
CA SER A 480 -1.64 46.53 11.84
C SER A 480 -0.75 46.58 10.59
N ASN A 481 -1.05 45.73 9.60
CA ASN A 481 -0.32 45.62 8.34
C ASN A 481 -1.31 45.49 7.18
N ARG A 482 -0.81 45.65 5.95
CA ARG A 482 -1.65 45.67 4.74
C ARG A 482 -2.27 44.31 4.40
N ALA A 483 -1.70 43.21 4.90
CA ALA A 483 -2.23 41.86 4.71
C ALA A 483 -3.26 41.46 5.79
N GLY A 484 -3.50 42.31 6.80
CA GLY A 484 -4.42 42.00 7.88
C GLY A 484 -3.94 40.89 8.83
N LEU A 485 -2.68 40.48 8.76
CA LEU A 485 -2.13 39.40 9.58
C LEU A 485 -2.02 39.82 11.05
N ALA A 486 -2.70 39.12 11.95
CA ALA A 486 -2.64 39.43 13.38
C ALA A 486 -1.42 38.79 14.08
N ALA A 487 -1.00 37.62 13.63
CA ALA A 487 0.09 36.85 14.20
C ALA A 487 0.70 35.90 13.16
N VAL A 488 1.94 35.50 13.37
CA VAL A 488 2.67 34.52 12.55
C VAL A 488 3.52 33.65 13.46
N GLU A 489 3.65 32.37 13.14
CA GLU A 489 4.49 31.43 13.90
C GLU A 489 5.98 31.71 13.64
N VAL A 490 6.83 31.53 14.65
CA VAL A 490 8.28 31.69 14.49
C VAL A 490 8.81 30.71 13.43
N ASP A 491 8.26 29.50 13.40
CA ASP A 491 8.69 28.41 12.54
C ASP A 491 8.23 28.55 11.08
N SER A 492 7.38 29.54 10.78
CA SER A 492 7.02 29.86 9.39
C SER A 492 7.85 31.01 8.81
N VAL A 493 8.80 31.58 9.57
CA VAL A 493 9.72 32.61 9.07
C VAL A 493 10.89 31.94 8.36
N GLY A 494 10.84 31.93 7.03
CA GLY A 494 11.77 31.23 6.16
C GLY A 494 12.98 32.04 5.71
N ALA A 495 13.78 31.47 4.80
CA ALA A 495 14.99 32.09 4.27
C ALA A 495 14.69 33.40 3.50
N ALA A 496 13.63 33.41 2.68
CA ALA A 496 13.22 34.58 1.92
C ALA A 496 12.83 35.75 2.84
N ASP A 497 12.09 35.47 3.91
CA ASP A 497 11.67 36.48 4.90
C ASP A 497 12.88 37.08 5.61
N LEU A 498 13.84 36.25 6.02
CA LEU A 498 15.06 36.70 6.68
C LEU A 498 15.91 37.58 5.77
N LEU A 499 16.11 37.17 4.51
CA LEU A 499 16.82 37.98 3.51
C LEU A 499 16.15 39.34 3.30
N ALA A 500 14.82 39.36 3.14
CA ALA A 500 14.06 40.59 2.96
C ALA A 500 14.17 41.50 4.19
N SER A 501 14.11 40.91 5.40
CA SER A 501 14.04 41.62 6.68
C SER A 501 15.38 42.20 7.14
N LEU A 502 16.48 41.48 6.94
CA LEU A 502 17.82 41.94 7.33
C LEU A 502 18.31 43.13 6.49
N GLY A 503 17.94 43.16 5.20
CA GLY A 503 18.35 44.18 4.24
C GLY A 503 19.88 44.23 4.02
N SER A 504 20.33 45.08 3.10
CA SER A 504 21.74 45.11 2.67
C SER A 504 22.75 45.34 3.81
N LYS A 505 22.41 46.17 4.81
CA LYS A 505 23.27 46.44 5.96
C LYS A 505 23.35 45.27 6.94
N GLY A 506 22.22 44.58 7.19
CA GLY A 506 22.19 43.41 8.08
C GLY A 506 22.88 42.20 7.45
N LEU A 507 22.72 42.00 6.14
CA LEU A 507 23.34 40.90 5.40
C LEU A 507 24.88 41.04 5.37
N LYS A 508 25.43 42.25 5.22
CA LYS A 508 26.89 42.49 5.28
C LYS A 508 27.54 42.15 6.62
N GLN A 509 26.76 41.98 7.68
CA GLN A 509 27.26 41.59 9.01
C GLN A 509 27.27 40.07 9.22
N GLN A 510 26.71 39.30 8.28
CA GLN A 510 26.69 37.84 8.35
C GLN A 510 27.83 37.24 7.51
N PRO A 511 28.25 36.00 7.82
CA PRO A 511 29.16 35.26 6.96
C PRO A 511 28.61 35.18 5.52
N PRO A 512 29.42 35.44 4.48
CA PRO A 512 28.94 35.40 3.08
C PRO A 512 28.31 34.06 2.69
N TRP A 513 28.88 32.94 3.15
CA TRP A 513 28.35 31.60 2.89
C TRP A 513 26.93 31.41 3.42
N LEU A 514 26.60 31.98 4.59
CA LEU A 514 25.28 31.84 5.19
C LEU A 514 24.23 32.65 4.43
N VAL A 515 24.61 33.84 3.93
CA VAL A 515 23.76 34.65 3.06
C VAL A 515 23.48 33.91 1.75
N SER A 516 24.52 33.37 1.11
CA SER A 516 24.39 32.56 -0.12
C SER A 516 23.57 31.29 0.10
N TYR A 517 23.69 30.63 1.24
CA TYR A 517 22.87 29.46 1.58
C TYR A 517 21.38 29.84 1.73
N MET A 518 21.07 30.93 2.43
CA MET A 518 19.68 31.44 2.50
C MET A 518 19.16 31.83 1.11
N GLN A 519 19.98 32.42 0.24
CA GLN A 519 19.60 32.75 -1.14
C GLN A 519 19.31 31.49 -1.96
N LEU A 520 20.10 30.43 -1.78
CA LEU A 520 19.87 29.13 -2.40
C LEU A 520 18.52 28.54 -1.96
N LEU A 521 18.23 28.55 -0.65
CA LEU A 521 16.95 28.06 -0.10
C LEU A 521 15.75 28.91 -0.54
N ALA A 522 15.92 30.24 -0.60
CA ALA A 522 14.90 31.18 -1.11
C ALA A 522 14.71 31.08 -2.63
N GLY A 523 15.65 30.44 -3.31
CA GLY A 523 15.54 30.10 -4.71
C GLY A 523 16.10 31.11 -5.70
N GLU A 524 16.94 32.01 -5.23
CA GLU A 524 17.59 33.04 -6.02
C GLU A 524 18.58 32.44 -7.02
N ALA A 525 18.41 32.76 -8.31
CA ALA A 525 19.24 32.21 -9.38
C ALA A 525 20.73 32.58 -9.27
N PHE A 526 21.05 33.68 -8.57
CA PHE A 526 22.40 34.22 -8.45
C PHE A 526 23.01 34.03 -7.05
N TRP A 527 22.58 33.01 -6.29
CA TRP A 527 23.00 32.75 -4.91
C TRP A 527 24.54 32.67 -4.71
N SER A 528 25.28 32.23 -5.73
CA SER A 528 26.75 32.07 -5.67
C SER A 528 27.54 33.28 -6.16
N LYS A 529 26.89 34.30 -6.75
CA LYS A 529 27.56 35.38 -7.50
C LYS A 529 28.55 36.21 -6.66
N GLU A 530 28.26 36.39 -5.38
CA GLU A 530 29.08 37.17 -4.45
C GLU A 530 29.85 36.30 -3.44
N LEU A 531 29.79 34.96 -3.60
CA LEU A 531 30.44 34.02 -2.71
C LEU A 531 31.90 33.80 -3.13
N GLY A 532 32.83 34.44 -2.44
CA GLY A 532 34.27 34.17 -2.58
C GLY A 532 34.67 32.85 -1.93
N ALA A 533 35.71 32.19 -2.45
CA ALA A 533 36.26 30.94 -1.93
C ALA A 533 37.17 31.13 -0.69
N ASP A 534 36.89 32.14 0.13
CA ASP A 534 37.83 32.67 1.13
C ASP A 534 37.75 31.95 2.48
N SER A 535 36.75 31.08 2.67
CA SER A 535 36.56 30.24 3.86
C SER A 535 36.29 28.78 3.46
N PRO A 536 36.62 27.79 4.32
CA PRO A 536 36.29 26.39 4.08
C PRO A 536 34.81 26.16 3.76
N GLU A 537 33.91 26.81 4.50
CA GLU A 537 32.46 26.70 4.37
C GLU A 537 31.96 27.27 3.03
N ALA A 538 32.55 28.37 2.57
CA ALA A 538 32.23 28.95 1.27
C ALA A 538 32.68 28.05 0.11
N LYS A 539 33.88 27.43 0.21
CA LYS A 539 34.35 26.46 -0.78
C LYS A 539 33.42 25.25 -0.85
N GLU A 540 33.07 24.70 0.30
CA GLU A 540 32.20 23.53 0.38
C GLU A 540 30.78 23.83 -0.16
N LEU A 541 30.24 25.03 0.12
CA LEU A 541 28.95 25.46 -0.43
C LEU A 541 29.02 25.70 -1.94
N ILE A 542 30.13 26.18 -2.49
CA ILE A 542 30.31 26.30 -3.96
C ILE A 542 30.34 24.90 -4.60
N GLU A 543 31.10 23.97 -4.02
CA GLU A 543 31.25 22.61 -4.52
C GLU A 543 29.92 21.83 -4.49
N GLN A 544 29.12 21.99 -3.42
CA GLN A 544 27.87 21.24 -3.22
C GLN A 544 26.63 22.00 -3.72
N GLY A 545 26.69 23.32 -3.83
CA GLY A 545 25.51 24.16 -4.03
C GLY A 545 24.83 23.98 -5.38
N ALA A 546 25.58 23.63 -6.43
CA ALA A 546 24.98 23.25 -7.72
C ALA A 546 24.08 22.00 -7.59
N ARG A 547 24.50 21.02 -6.78
CA ARG A 547 23.70 19.83 -6.49
C ARG A 547 22.49 20.18 -5.63
N LEU A 548 22.67 20.96 -4.56
CA LEU A 548 21.54 21.41 -3.73
C LEU A 548 20.50 22.20 -4.54
N ALA A 549 20.95 23.06 -5.46
CA ALA A 549 20.08 23.77 -6.38
C ALA A 549 19.31 22.82 -7.32
N ALA A 550 19.95 21.73 -7.79
CA ALA A 550 19.30 20.71 -8.60
C ALA A 550 18.24 19.89 -7.83
N LEU A 551 18.31 19.81 -6.50
CA LEU A 551 17.30 19.15 -5.66
C LEU A 551 16.06 20.01 -5.39
N ARG A 552 16.05 21.29 -5.79
CA ARG A 552 14.93 22.20 -5.51
C ARG A 552 13.59 21.79 -6.10
N PRO A 553 13.49 21.30 -7.37
CA PRO A 553 12.21 20.80 -7.89
C PRO A 553 11.66 19.66 -7.02
N GLN A 554 12.52 18.72 -6.62
CA GLN A 554 12.14 17.63 -5.72
C GLN A 554 11.73 18.13 -4.32
N ALA A 555 12.42 19.14 -3.79
CA ALA A 555 12.05 19.79 -2.53
C ALA A 555 10.67 20.48 -2.63
N GLN A 556 10.41 21.17 -3.74
CA GLN A 556 9.13 21.81 -4.02
C GLN A 556 8.00 20.78 -4.10
N MET A 557 8.20 19.69 -4.85
CA MET A 557 7.25 18.59 -4.95
C MET A 557 6.94 17.99 -3.57
N ARG A 558 7.96 17.72 -2.74
CA ARG A 558 7.77 17.19 -1.37
C ARG A 558 6.98 18.15 -0.48
N ARG A 559 7.21 19.45 -0.63
CA ARG A 559 6.46 20.48 0.06
C ARG A 559 4.98 20.44 -0.33
N ASP A 560 4.70 20.38 -1.63
CA ASP A 560 3.34 20.39 -2.16
C ASP A 560 2.58 19.13 -1.75
N LEU A 561 3.23 17.97 -1.77
CA LEU A 561 2.70 16.71 -1.23
C LEU A 561 2.39 16.80 0.27
N ALA A 562 3.30 17.35 1.08
CA ALA A 562 3.08 17.52 2.51
C ALA A 562 1.94 18.50 2.83
N ARG A 563 1.79 19.56 2.02
CA ARG A 563 0.67 20.50 2.12
C ARG A 563 -0.65 19.83 1.79
N LEU A 564 -0.72 19.09 0.68
CA LEU A 564 -1.91 18.33 0.29
C LEU A 564 -2.29 17.27 1.32
N ALA A 565 -1.29 16.62 1.93
CA ALA A 565 -1.52 15.62 2.96
C ALA A 565 -2.29 16.15 4.17
N HIS A 566 -2.11 17.42 4.53
CA HIS A 566 -2.73 18.06 5.70
C HIS A 566 -3.88 19.01 5.35
N ALA A 567 -4.08 19.33 4.07
CA ALA A 567 -5.10 20.29 3.65
C ALA A 567 -6.51 19.75 3.93
N PRO A 568 -7.41 20.55 4.53
CA PRO A 568 -8.82 20.18 4.62
C PRO A 568 -9.43 20.05 3.22
N LEU A 569 -10.52 19.29 3.11
CA LEU A 569 -11.32 19.26 1.88
C LEU A 569 -11.80 20.68 1.57
N PRO A 570 -11.54 21.20 0.35
CA PRO A 570 -12.05 22.51 -0.02
C PRO A 570 -13.57 22.52 -0.02
N GLU A 571 -14.19 23.64 0.36
CA GLU A 571 -15.65 23.79 0.35
C GLU A 571 -16.16 24.33 -0.99
N ARG A 572 -15.28 24.91 -1.80
CA ARG A 572 -15.63 25.53 -3.09
C ARG A 572 -15.24 24.63 -4.26
N PRO A 573 -16.08 24.53 -5.30
CA PRO A 573 -15.80 23.69 -6.46
C PRO A 573 -14.56 24.12 -7.25
N GLU A 574 -14.23 25.41 -7.27
CA GLU A 574 -13.03 25.95 -7.92
C GLU A 574 -11.77 25.42 -7.23
N GLU A 575 -11.73 25.47 -5.90
CA GLU A 575 -10.62 24.97 -5.08
C GLU A 575 -10.50 23.43 -5.16
N MET A 576 -11.62 22.71 -5.25
CA MET A 576 -11.62 21.25 -5.49
C MET A 576 -10.99 20.91 -6.85
N ARG A 577 -11.30 21.68 -7.90
CA ARG A 577 -10.72 21.49 -9.24
C ARG A 577 -9.23 21.79 -9.26
N GLU A 578 -8.82 22.90 -8.64
CA GLU A 578 -7.39 23.24 -8.50
C GLU A 578 -6.63 22.14 -7.76
N GLY A 579 -7.23 21.56 -6.71
CA GLY A 579 -6.65 20.41 -6.00
C GLY A 579 -6.51 19.16 -6.87
N LEU A 580 -7.52 18.85 -7.69
CA LEU A 580 -7.47 17.72 -8.65
C LEU A 580 -6.38 17.91 -9.69
N ASP A 581 -6.31 19.08 -10.31
CA ASP A 581 -5.32 19.39 -11.33
C ASP A 581 -3.90 19.38 -10.74
N LEU A 582 -3.72 19.87 -9.51
CA LEU A 582 -2.45 19.78 -8.79
C LEU A 582 -2.06 18.32 -8.49
N ALA A 583 -3.02 17.48 -8.05
CA ALA A 583 -2.76 16.06 -7.81
C ALA A 583 -2.31 15.33 -9.09
N GLY A 584 -2.96 15.62 -10.23
CA GLY A 584 -2.57 15.08 -11.53
C GLY A 584 -1.21 15.58 -12.01
N ALA A 585 -0.91 16.88 -11.83
CA ALA A 585 0.41 17.44 -12.15
C ALA A 585 1.53 16.78 -11.35
N LEU A 586 1.32 16.58 -10.04
CA LEU A 586 2.27 15.90 -9.17
C LEU A 586 2.45 14.42 -9.55
N ALA A 587 1.36 13.71 -9.90
CA ALA A 587 1.45 12.33 -10.37
C ALA A 587 2.26 12.21 -11.67
N SER A 588 2.04 13.13 -12.61
CA SER A 588 2.81 13.20 -13.84
C SER A 588 4.29 13.54 -13.61
N GLU A 589 4.61 14.39 -12.64
CA GLU A 589 6.00 14.76 -12.30
C GLU A 589 6.75 13.63 -11.59
N LEU A 590 6.07 12.84 -10.75
CA LEU A 590 6.63 11.68 -10.07
C LEU A 590 7.07 10.58 -11.06
N GLY A 591 6.26 10.34 -12.09
CA GLY A 591 6.46 9.27 -13.06
C GLY A 591 6.37 7.86 -12.45
N PRO A 592 6.65 6.81 -13.25
CA PRO A 592 6.62 5.42 -12.78
C PRO A 592 7.89 5.10 -11.99
N ARG A 593 7.91 5.47 -10.71
CA ARG A 593 9.02 5.17 -9.79
C ARG A 593 8.52 4.20 -8.71
N GLU A 594 9.08 2.98 -8.70
CA GLU A 594 8.70 1.92 -7.74
C GLU A 594 8.85 2.38 -6.28
N ASP A 595 9.80 3.27 -5.97
CA ASP A 595 10.01 3.81 -4.62
C ASP A 595 8.94 4.83 -4.17
N LEU A 596 8.06 5.26 -5.08
CA LEU A 596 7.02 6.27 -4.84
C LEU A 596 5.60 5.76 -5.12
N GLU A 597 5.41 4.44 -5.28
CA GLU A 597 4.08 3.82 -5.46
C GLU A 597 3.11 4.25 -4.35
N SER A 598 3.57 4.27 -3.09
CA SER A 598 2.73 4.73 -1.97
C SER A 598 2.29 6.21 -2.10
N VAL A 599 3.11 7.07 -2.69
CA VAL A 599 2.73 8.48 -2.95
C VAL A 599 1.69 8.54 -4.05
N HIS A 600 1.88 7.75 -5.11
CA HIS A 600 0.91 7.64 -6.19
C HIS A 600 -0.45 7.16 -5.68
N ASP A 601 -0.49 6.11 -4.86
CA ASP A 601 -1.72 5.64 -4.21
C ASP A 601 -2.35 6.73 -3.33
N GLY A 602 -1.52 7.51 -2.62
CA GLY A 602 -1.98 8.66 -1.86
C GLY A 602 -2.62 9.74 -2.74
N LEU A 603 -2.05 10.02 -3.91
CA LEU A 603 -2.58 10.98 -4.89
C LEU A 603 -3.88 10.48 -5.53
N VAL A 604 -3.97 9.18 -5.82
CA VAL A 604 -5.21 8.54 -6.30
C VAL A 604 -6.30 8.65 -5.23
N GLY A 605 -5.98 8.39 -3.96
CA GLY A 605 -6.91 8.54 -2.84
C GLY A 605 -7.41 9.98 -2.68
N LEU A 606 -6.50 10.95 -2.65
CA LEU A 606 -6.86 12.38 -2.61
C LEU A 606 -7.70 12.80 -3.84
N GLY A 607 -7.28 12.40 -5.03
CA GLY A 607 -8.00 12.69 -6.26
C GLY A 607 -9.41 12.11 -6.25
N THR A 608 -9.57 10.90 -5.72
CA THR A 608 -10.89 10.27 -5.56
C THR A 608 -11.77 11.09 -4.63
N GLU A 609 -11.28 11.50 -3.46
CA GLU A 609 -12.05 12.33 -2.52
C GLU A 609 -12.43 13.70 -3.09
N LEU A 610 -11.51 14.38 -3.76
CA LEU A 610 -11.78 15.68 -4.38
C LEU A 610 -12.80 15.56 -5.52
N ALA A 611 -12.66 14.53 -6.36
CA ALA A 611 -13.62 14.25 -7.42
C ALA A 611 -15.00 13.90 -6.82
N ASP A 612 -15.03 13.06 -5.80
CA ASP A 612 -16.25 12.67 -5.09
C ASP A 612 -17.00 13.89 -4.53
N ALA A 613 -16.30 14.78 -3.81
CA ALA A 613 -16.86 16.02 -3.28
C ALA A 613 -17.32 16.98 -4.38
N LEU A 614 -16.54 17.09 -5.47
CA LEU A 614 -16.89 17.93 -6.61
C LEU A 614 -18.16 17.43 -7.31
N PHE A 615 -18.30 16.11 -7.45
CA PHE A 615 -19.51 15.48 -7.98
C PHE A 615 -20.71 15.67 -7.06
N ASP A 616 -20.55 15.60 -5.74
CA ASP A 616 -21.66 15.84 -4.82
C ASP A 616 -22.14 17.29 -4.84
N TYR A 617 -21.21 18.24 -5.02
CA TYR A 617 -21.54 19.66 -5.14
C TYR A 617 -22.24 20.00 -6.48
N GLN A 618 -21.71 19.49 -7.58
CA GLN A 618 -22.15 19.86 -8.93
C GLN A 618 -23.21 18.92 -9.52
N GLY A 619 -23.25 17.67 -9.07
CA GLY A 619 -24.16 16.63 -9.51
C GLY A 619 -23.84 16.09 -10.91
N ILE A 620 -24.85 15.48 -11.53
CA ILE A 620 -24.77 14.79 -12.82
C ILE A 620 -24.28 15.67 -13.98
N ARG A 621 -24.33 17.00 -13.85
CA ARG A 621 -23.84 17.94 -14.88
C ARG A 621 -22.34 17.76 -15.19
N LEU A 622 -21.58 17.21 -14.24
CA LEU A 622 -20.16 16.91 -14.47
C LEU A 622 -19.95 15.68 -15.35
N ALA A 623 -20.90 14.74 -15.35
CA ALA A 623 -20.82 13.49 -16.09
C ALA A 623 -21.44 13.56 -17.49
N LEU A 624 -21.92 14.73 -17.91
CA LEU A 624 -22.65 14.94 -19.15
C LEU A 624 -22.05 16.12 -19.91
N ALA A 625 -22.09 16.03 -21.24
CA ALA A 625 -21.67 17.13 -22.12
C ALA A 625 -22.77 18.20 -22.30
N VAL A 626 -23.99 17.93 -21.83
CA VAL A 626 -25.14 18.84 -21.90
C VAL A 626 -25.67 19.17 -20.51
N GLU A 627 -26.22 20.37 -20.36
CA GLU A 627 -26.81 20.78 -19.08
C GLU A 627 -28.15 20.05 -18.86
N PRO A 628 -28.33 19.35 -17.73
CA PRO A 628 -29.58 18.65 -17.43
C PRO A 628 -30.68 19.63 -17.00
N GLU A 629 -31.80 19.64 -17.73
CA GLU A 629 -32.99 20.37 -17.35
C GLU A 629 -33.77 19.60 -16.27
N ARG A 630 -33.93 20.19 -15.09
CA ARG A 630 -34.71 19.57 -14.00
C ARG A 630 -36.19 19.56 -14.34
N MET A 631 -36.83 18.40 -14.18
CA MET A 631 -38.28 18.22 -14.28
C MET A 631 -38.90 17.99 -12.89
N ALA A 632 -40.20 17.76 -12.82
CA ALA A 632 -40.86 17.42 -11.55
C ALA A 632 -40.41 16.05 -11.02
N GLY A 633 -40.19 15.93 -9.71
CA GLY A 633 -39.62 14.74 -9.08
C GLY A 633 -38.11 14.59 -9.36
N ASP A 634 -37.62 13.35 -9.38
CA ASP A 634 -36.20 13.02 -9.68
C ASP A 634 -35.94 12.83 -11.18
N ARG A 635 -36.73 13.50 -12.03
CA ARG A 635 -36.66 13.40 -13.49
C ARG A 635 -35.82 14.52 -14.09
N VAL A 636 -35.09 14.18 -15.15
CA VAL A 636 -34.28 15.12 -15.93
C VAL A 636 -34.61 15.01 -17.42
N ARG A 637 -34.44 16.12 -18.13
CA ARG A 637 -34.43 16.18 -19.58
C ARG A 637 -33.03 16.56 -20.06
N LEU A 638 -32.51 15.79 -21.01
CA LEU A 638 -31.23 16.01 -21.67
C LEU A 638 -31.48 16.30 -23.16
N VAL A 639 -30.90 17.37 -23.67
CA VAL A 639 -31.12 17.84 -25.05
C VAL A 639 -29.78 17.89 -25.78
N TYR A 640 -29.67 17.11 -26.86
CA TYR A 640 -28.51 17.02 -27.73
C TYR A 640 -28.85 17.57 -29.10
N GLU A 641 -28.25 18.70 -29.47
CA GLU A 641 -28.41 19.35 -30.79
C GLU A 641 -27.16 19.19 -31.67
N PHE A 642 -26.08 18.63 -31.10
CA PHE A 642 -24.81 18.37 -31.79
C PHE A 642 -24.18 19.63 -32.43
N ASP A 643 -24.40 20.79 -31.83
CA ASP A 643 -23.66 22.03 -32.14
C ASP A 643 -22.23 21.99 -31.62
N ASP A 644 -21.98 21.18 -30.58
CA ASP A 644 -20.66 20.91 -30.01
C ASP A 644 -20.30 19.42 -30.18
N PRO A 645 -19.17 19.09 -30.84
CA PRO A 645 -18.66 17.73 -30.92
C PRO A 645 -18.49 17.02 -29.57
N ALA A 646 -18.29 17.75 -28.46
CA ALA A 646 -18.19 17.17 -27.12
C ALA A 646 -19.47 16.42 -26.71
N GLN A 647 -20.63 16.77 -27.26
CA GLN A 647 -21.89 16.08 -27.02
C GLN A 647 -21.86 14.60 -27.43
N LEU A 648 -20.98 14.23 -28.36
CA LEU A 648 -20.81 12.84 -28.78
C LEU A 648 -20.14 11.98 -27.71
N VAL A 649 -19.44 12.58 -26.73
CA VAL A 649 -18.81 11.85 -25.60
C VAL A 649 -19.86 11.12 -24.74
N ASP A 650 -21.09 11.62 -24.71
CA ASP A 650 -22.21 10.98 -23.99
C ASP A 650 -22.72 9.71 -24.68
N PHE A 651 -22.24 9.45 -25.91
CA PHE A 651 -22.64 8.30 -26.72
C PHE A 651 -21.42 7.51 -27.21
N PRO A 652 -20.67 6.82 -26.33
CA PRO A 652 -19.52 6.01 -26.72
C PRO A 652 -19.87 4.90 -27.71
N THR A 653 -18.85 4.45 -28.46
CA THR A 653 -18.98 3.29 -29.37
C THR A 653 -19.34 2.05 -28.58
N ASN A 654 -20.40 1.36 -29.00
CA ASN A 654 -20.77 0.08 -28.43
C ASN A 654 -20.15 -1.05 -29.27
N SER A 655 -19.27 -1.86 -28.66
CA SER A 655 -18.63 -3.02 -29.29
C SER A 655 -19.59 -4.18 -29.52
N HIS A 656 -20.72 -4.21 -28.80
CA HIS A 656 -21.80 -5.14 -29.08
C HIS A 656 -22.64 -4.63 -30.24
N THR A 657 -22.27 -5.01 -31.46
CA THR A 657 -23.22 -5.05 -32.57
C THR A 657 -24.25 -6.11 -32.24
N HIS A 658 -25.51 -5.71 -32.02
CA HIS A 658 -26.56 -6.68 -31.74
C HIS A 658 -26.60 -7.73 -32.86
N PRO A 659 -26.68 -9.04 -32.55
CA PRO A 659 -26.40 -10.13 -33.48
C PRO A 659 -27.44 -10.29 -34.61
N TRP A 660 -28.35 -9.32 -34.78
CA TRP A 660 -29.53 -9.42 -35.63
C TRP A 660 -29.46 -8.52 -36.86
N ILE A 661 -28.32 -7.85 -37.08
CA ILE A 661 -28.10 -7.09 -38.31
C ILE A 661 -28.01 -8.10 -39.46
N PRO A 662 -28.86 -7.96 -40.50
CA PRO A 662 -28.86 -8.89 -41.60
C PRO A 662 -27.49 -8.92 -42.30
N ALA A 663 -27.12 -10.11 -42.80
CA ALA A 663 -25.85 -10.42 -43.47
C ALA A 663 -25.71 -9.76 -44.87
N PHE A 664 -26.26 -8.57 -45.07
CA PHE A 664 -26.02 -7.81 -46.28
C PHE A 664 -24.61 -7.17 -46.21
N PRO A 665 -23.87 -7.10 -47.32
CA PRO A 665 -22.64 -6.33 -47.38
C PRO A 665 -22.97 -4.83 -47.45
N LEU A 666 -22.33 -4.02 -46.60
CA LEU A 666 -22.22 -2.58 -46.81
C LEU A 666 -20.94 -2.32 -47.61
N ASP A 667 -21.04 -1.47 -48.62
CA ASP A 667 -19.88 -1.03 -49.42
C ASP A 667 -19.20 0.20 -48.79
N ALA A 668 -19.82 0.82 -47.77
CA ALA A 668 -19.36 2.03 -47.13
C ALA A 668 -18.63 1.78 -45.80
N ASP A 669 -17.49 2.43 -45.62
CA ASP A 669 -16.79 2.51 -44.33
C ASP A 669 -17.65 3.20 -43.27
N SER A 670 -17.57 2.69 -42.03
CA SER A 670 -18.23 3.27 -40.86
C SER A 670 -17.74 4.69 -40.58
N LEU A 671 -18.67 5.63 -40.48
CA LEU A 671 -18.43 7.05 -40.21
C LEU A 671 -19.34 7.50 -39.08
N CYS A 672 -18.76 8.17 -38.07
CA CYS A 672 -19.51 8.88 -37.03
C CYS A 672 -18.76 10.14 -36.63
N LEU A 673 -19.31 11.31 -36.95
CA LEU A 673 -18.73 12.60 -36.57
C LEU A 673 -19.81 13.66 -36.39
N VAL A 674 -19.50 14.73 -35.66
CA VAL A 674 -20.35 15.92 -35.54
C VAL A 674 -19.82 17.00 -36.50
N LYS A 675 -20.68 17.52 -37.37
CA LYS A 675 -20.33 18.59 -38.32
C LYS A 675 -21.56 19.40 -38.75
N ASP A 676 -21.42 20.72 -38.73
CA ASP A 676 -22.45 21.70 -39.11
C ASP A 676 -23.75 21.51 -38.29
N GLY A 677 -23.64 21.38 -36.96
CA GLY A 677 -24.79 21.22 -36.04
C GLY A 677 -25.54 19.89 -36.19
N THR A 678 -24.89 18.84 -36.70
CA THR A 678 -25.51 17.52 -36.89
C THR A 678 -24.52 16.40 -36.63
N MET A 679 -25.00 15.29 -36.05
CA MET A 679 -24.26 14.04 -35.99
C MET A 679 -24.46 13.25 -37.28
N ARG A 680 -23.38 13.02 -38.03
CA ARG A 680 -23.35 12.35 -39.34
C ARG A 680 -22.91 10.91 -39.19
N LEU A 681 -23.72 10.00 -39.70
CA LEU A 681 -23.56 8.57 -39.50
C LEU A 681 -23.68 7.82 -40.83
N ARG A 682 -22.75 6.90 -41.11
CA ARG A 682 -22.75 6.02 -42.30
C ARG A 682 -22.09 4.69 -41.96
N GLY A 683 -22.37 3.64 -42.71
CA GLY A 683 -21.81 2.31 -42.54
C GLY A 683 -22.51 1.57 -41.40
N LEU A 684 -21.75 0.78 -40.64
CA LEU A 684 -22.21 0.12 -39.43
C LEU A 684 -21.74 0.90 -38.20
N VAL A 685 -22.66 1.62 -37.55
CA VAL A 685 -22.37 2.42 -36.35
C VAL A 685 -23.32 2.02 -35.23
N SER A 686 -22.76 1.73 -34.05
CA SER A 686 -23.53 1.50 -32.83
C SER A 686 -23.01 2.40 -31.72
N ARG A 687 -23.94 3.09 -31.06
CA ARG A 687 -23.66 4.10 -30.04
C ARG A 687 -24.66 3.92 -28.91
N ARG A 688 -24.16 3.91 -27.68
CA ARG A 688 -24.98 3.70 -26.49
C ARG A 688 -24.85 4.92 -25.60
N PHE A 689 -25.96 5.39 -25.04
CA PHE A 689 -25.93 6.46 -24.05
C PHE A 689 -25.16 5.98 -22.80
N ARG A 690 -24.17 6.76 -22.36
CA ARG A 690 -23.20 6.32 -21.35
C ARG A 690 -23.81 6.13 -19.94
N LEU A 691 -24.90 6.82 -19.62
CA LEU A 691 -25.46 6.81 -18.26
C LEU A 691 -26.73 5.95 -18.15
N PRO A 692 -26.93 5.22 -17.05
CA PRO A 692 -28.20 4.56 -16.77
C PRO A 692 -29.27 5.61 -16.47
N LEU A 693 -30.27 5.74 -17.34
CA LEU A 693 -31.40 6.66 -17.13
C LEU A 693 -32.67 5.83 -17.13
N GLU A 694 -33.53 5.97 -16.11
CA GLU A 694 -34.85 5.33 -16.12
C GLU A 694 -35.73 6.03 -17.16
N LEU A 695 -35.49 5.68 -18.42
CA LEU A 695 -36.02 6.37 -19.57
C LEU A 695 -37.53 6.21 -19.63
N ALA A 696 -38.18 7.36 -19.63
CA ALA A 696 -39.59 7.47 -19.89
C ALA A 696 -39.83 7.83 -21.36
N LYS A 697 -38.95 8.62 -21.98
CA LYS A 697 -39.17 9.13 -23.33
C LYS A 697 -37.86 9.45 -24.06
N VAL A 698 -37.81 9.11 -25.34
CA VAL A 698 -36.76 9.49 -26.28
C VAL A 698 -37.40 10.15 -27.49
N THR A 699 -36.98 11.37 -27.79
CA THR A 699 -37.39 12.08 -29.01
C THR A 699 -36.17 12.27 -29.89
N TYR A 700 -36.27 11.98 -31.18
CA TYR A 700 -35.15 12.16 -32.10
C TYR A 700 -35.61 12.72 -33.45
N THR A 701 -34.77 13.58 -34.03
CA THR A 701 -34.97 14.17 -35.35
C THR A 701 -33.83 13.74 -36.26
N VAL A 702 -34.17 13.11 -37.38
CA VAL A 702 -33.19 12.59 -38.35
C VAL A 702 -33.56 12.93 -39.78
N ARG A 703 -32.55 13.03 -40.65
CA ARG A 703 -32.68 13.32 -42.08
C ARG A 703 -31.66 12.53 -42.90
N LEU A 704 -32.04 12.08 -44.09
CA LEU A 704 -31.11 11.53 -45.09
C LEU A 704 -30.55 12.59 -46.01
N THR A 705 -29.29 12.45 -46.43
CA THR A 705 -28.65 13.39 -47.38
C THR A 705 -29.05 13.17 -48.84
N ASP A 706 -29.35 11.93 -49.25
CA ASP A 706 -29.54 11.55 -50.66
C ASP A 706 -30.93 10.95 -50.93
N PRO A 707 -31.55 11.23 -52.10
CA PRO A 707 -32.75 10.56 -52.58
C PRO A 707 -32.58 9.04 -52.70
N MET A 708 -33.47 8.23 -52.09
CA MET A 708 -33.47 6.77 -52.15
C MET A 708 -34.62 6.30 -53.04
N GLU A 709 -34.31 5.57 -54.11
CA GLU A 709 -35.25 4.58 -54.67
C GLU A 709 -35.21 3.35 -53.73
N GLU A 710 -36.34 2.67 -53.47
CA GLU A 710 -36.46 1.58 -52.47
C GLU A 710 -35.23 0.65 -52.41
N VAL A 711 -34.34 0.82 -51.42
CA VAL A 711 -33.17 -0.06 -51.22
C VAL A 711 -33.43 -0.98 -50.04
N LEU A 712 -33.52 -2.29 -50.33
CA LEU A 712 -33.60 -3.33 -49.31
C LEU A 712 -32.36 -3.30 -48.40
N GLY A 713 -32.58 -3.41 -47.09
CA GLY A 713 -31.52 -3.70 -46.12
C GLY A 713 -30.91 -2.50 -45.39
N GLN A 714 -31.26 -1.24 -45.68
CA GLN A 714 -30.75 -0.09 -44.92
C GLN A 714 -31.67 0.34 -43.78
N SER A 715 -31.09 0.65 -42.60
CA SER A 715 -31.86 1.08 -41.44
C SER A 715 -31.17 2.07 -40.48
N PHE A 716 -31.97 3.01 -39.96
CA PHE A 716 -31.71 3.74 -38.72
C PHE A 716 -32.60 3.13 -37.62
N GLN A 717 -31.99 2.79 -36.50
CA GLN A 717 -32.62 2.09 -35.40
C GLN A 717 -32.38 2.83 -34.08
N VAL A 718 -33.44 3.03 -33.31
CA VAL A 718 -33.35 3.45 -31.90
C VAL A 718 -33.82 2.30 -31.04
N LEU A 719 -32.94 1.86 -30.16
CA LEU A 719 -33.16 0.79 -29.21
C LEU A 719 -33.36 1.38 -27.82
N LEU A 720 -34.45 0.96 -27.18
CA LEU A 720 -34.59 1.06 -25.73
C LEU A 720 -34.36 -0.33 -25.14
N CYS A 721 -33.29 -0.48 -24.36
CA CYS A 721 -32.94 -1.71 -23.65
C CYS A 721 -33.83 -1.86 -22.42
N LEU A 722 -34.45 -3.03 -22.30
CA LEU A 722 -35.52 -3.23 -21.34
C LEU A 722 -35.23 -4.39 -20.38
N ASP A 723 -34.02 -4.95 -20.34
CA ASP A 723 -33.50 -5.76 -19.20
C ASP A 723 -31.99 -6.05 -19.42
N ALA A 724 -31.18 -5.90 -18.37
CA ALA A 724 -29.73 -6.16 -18.40
C ALA A 724 -29.38 -7.65 -18.28
N GLU A 725 -30.29 -8.48 -17.75
CA GLU A 725 -30.09 -9.92 -17.55
C GLU A 725 -30.68 -10.75 -18.70
N GLN A 726 -31.77 -10.30 -19.34
CA GLN A 726 -32.28 -10.86 -20.60
C GLN A 726 -32.58 -9.75 -21.62
N PRO A 727 -31.86 -9.68 -22.75
CA PRO A 727 -31.87 -8.48 -23.59
C PRO A 727 -33.13 -8.41 -24.48
N TRP A 728 -34.23 -7.96 -23.90
CA TRP A 728 -35.43 -7.54 -24.63
C TRP A 728 -35.29 -6.06 -24.99
N TYR A 729 -35.55 -5.71 -26.26
CA TYR A 729 -35.50 -4.34 -26.74
C TYR A 729 -36.81 -3.92 -27.40
N ALA A 730 -37.23 -2.68 -27.13
CA ALA A 730 -38.15 -1.99 -28.01
C ALA A 730 -37.31 -1.34 -29.10
N LEU A 731 -37.58 -1.73 -30.34
CA LEU A 731 -36.83 -1.33 -31.52
C LEU A 731 -37.72 -0.47 -32.41
N ALA A 732 -37.35 0.79 -32.59
CA ALA A 732 -37.94 1.67 -33.59
C ALA A 732 -37.06 1.66 -34.85
N VAL A 733 -37.64 1.31 -36.02
CA VAL A 733 -36.94 1.21 -37.30
C VAL A 733 -37.51 2.20 -38.32
N ASN A 734 -36.65 2.97 -38.99
CA ASN A 734 -36.97 3.72 -40.22
C ASN A 734 -38.29 4.51 -40.20
N ALA A 735 -38.57 5.21 -39.10
CA ALA A 735 -39.72 6.12 -38.88
C ALA A 735 -41.11 5.48 -38.69
N HIS A 736 -41.31 4.18 -38.90
CA HIS A 736 -42.68 3.65 -39.01
C HIS A 736 -42.95 2.38 -38.21
N ASP A 737 -41.92 1.58 -37.94
CA ASP A 737 -42.13 0.27 -37.35
C ASP A 737 -41.59 0.24 -35.91
N LEU A 738 -42.39 -0.35 -35.02
CA LEU A 738 -42.04 -0.61 -33.62
C LEU A 738 -42.11 -2.13 -33.41
N PHE A 739 -41.05 -2.71 -32.85
CA PHE A 739 -40.97 -4.13 -32.53
C PHE A 739 -40.52 -4.33 -31.08
N ILE A 740 -40.95 -5.42 -30.46
CA ILE A 740 -40.26 -5.99 -29.31
C ILE A 740 -39.40 -7.14 -29.82
N VAL A 741 -38.13 -7.14 -29.44
CA VAL A 741 -37.16 -8.07 -29.98
C VAL A 741 -36.41 -8.72 -28.82
N GLY A 742 -36.48 -10.06 -28.75
CA GLY A 742 -35.78 -10.89 -27.76
C GLY A 742 -34.56 -11.60 -28.34
N PRO A 743 -33.78 -12.33 -27.50
CA PRO A 743 -32.45 -12.85 -27.86
C PRO A 743 -32.36 -13.85 -29.03
N VAL A 744 -33.45 -14.51 -29.47
CA VAL A 744 -33.34 -15.67 -30.40
C VAL A 744 -34.37 -15.70 -31.56
N GLU A 745 -35.54 -15.05 -31.50
CA GLU A 745 -36.67 -15.43 -32.38
C GLU A 745 -37.08 -14.45 -33.52
N THR A 746 -36.41 -13.30 -33.69
CA THR A 746 -36.99 -12.19 -34.49
C THR A 746 -36.28 -11.87 -35.82
N LEU A 747 -35.23 -12.60 -36.18
CA LEU A 747 -34.42 -12.33 -37.38
C LEU A 747 -35.21 -12.38 -38.70
N SER A 748 -36.22 -13.23 -38.79
CA SER A 748 -37.07 -13.39 -39.98
C SER A 748 -38.07 -12.24 -40.17
N GLN A 749 -38.51 -11.58 -39.10
CA GLN A 749 -39.45 -10.45 -39.19
C GLN A 749 -38.75 -9.14 -39.59
N ILE A 750 -37.48 -8.97 -39.22
CA ILE A 750 -36.68 -7.79 -39.54
C ILE A 750 -36.17 -7.83 -40.99
N ALA A 751 -35.92 -9.02 -41.54
CA ALA A 751 -35.42 -9.21 -42.90
C ALA A 751 -36.41 -8.77 -44.01
N GLU A 752 -37.71 -8.63 -43.69
CA GLU A 752 -38.75 -8.20 -44.63
C GLU A 752 -39.06 -6.69 -44.57
N ILE A 753 -38.39 -5.91 -43.71
CA ILE A 753 -38.65 -4.48 -43.54
C ILE A 753 -38.24 -3.73 -44.82
N ARG A 754 -39.24 -3.33 -45.62
CA ARG A 754 -39.08 -2.39 -46.71
C ARG A 754 -39.09 -0.98 -46.14
N SER A 755 -37.94 -0.31 -46.16
CA SER A 755 -37.82 1.04 -45.64
C SER A 755 -38.14 2.07 -46.73
N THR A 756 -39.13 2.93 -46.47
CA THR A 756 -39.31 4.20 -47.17
C THR A 756 -38.81 5.29 -46.22
N ILE A 757 -37.50 5.49 -46.17
CA ILE A 757 -36.95 6.61 -45.39
C ILE A 757 -37.16 7.88 -46.22
N VAL A 758 -37.91 8.83 -45.68
CA VAL A 758 -38.29 10.06 -46.38
C VAL A 758 -37.13 11.07 -46.38
N HIS A 759 -36.90 11.77 -47.49
CA HIS A 759 -35.81 12.79 -47.60
C HIS A 759 -36.00 14.05 -46.75
N ARG A 760 -37.18 14.24 -46.17
CA ARG A 760 -37.44 15.34 -45.24
C ARG A 760 -37.02 14.94 -43.83
N PRO A 761 -36.56 15.90 -43.00
CA PRO A 761 -36.44 15.64 -41.57
C PRO A 761 -37.75 15.08 -41.03
N PHE A 762 -37.65 14.05 -40.19
CA PHE A 762 -38.80 13.52 -39.46
C PHE A 762 -38.44 13.42 -37.98
N THR A 763 -39.44 13.62 -37.12
CA THR A 763 -39.30 13.54 -35.68
C THR A 763 -40.13 12.39 -35.14
N MET A 764 -39.49 11.52 -34.37
CA MET A 764 -40.12 10.39 -33.71
C MET A 764 -39.99 10.52 -32.20
N THR A 765 -41.02 10.08 -31.49
CA THR A 765 -41.06 9.97 -30.04
C THR A 765 -41.31 8.51 -29.67
N LEU A 766 -40.36 7.91 -28.97
CA LEU A 766 -40.49 6.60 -28.37
C LEU A 766 -40.69 6.78 -26.86
N GLN A 767 -41.85 6.38 -26.35
CA GLN A 767 -42.26 6.62 -24.96
C GLN A 767 -42.64 5.32 -24.26
N ARG A 768 -42.14 5.15 -23.04
CA ARG A 768 -42.54 4.10 -22.08
C ARG A 768 -43.55 4.69 -21.10
N HIS A 769 -44.64 3.99 -20.88
CA HIS A 769 -45.70 4.37 -19.94
C HIS A 769 -45.57 3.60 -18.63
N ASP A 770 -46.17 4.13 -17.56
CA ASP A 770 -46.09 3.54 -16.20
C ASP A 770 -46.65 2.11 -16.13
N ASN A 771 -47.57 1.76 -17.04
CA ASN A 771 -48.14 0.41 -17.15
C ASN A 771 -47.22 -0.58 -17.88
N GLY A 772 -46.01 -0.16 -18.28
CA GLY A 772 -45.03 -0.95 -19.00
C GLY A 772 -45.09 -0.81 -20.53
N ASP A 773 -46.19 -0.27 -21.09
CA ASP A 773 -46.36 -0.18 -22.54
C ASP A 773 -45.35 0.75 -23.20
N VAL A 774 -45.01 0.43 -24.46
CA VAL A 774 -44.15 1.29 -25.28
C VAL A 774 -44.91 1.76 -26.51
N THR A 775 -44.85 3.06 -26.76
CA THR A 775 -45.47 3.72 -27.92
C THR A 775 -44.42 4.43 -28.77
N LEU A 776 -44.56 4.31 -30.08
CA LEU A 776 -43.80 5.09 -31.06
C LEU A 776 -44.77 6.04 -31.77
N GLU A 777 -44.52 7.34 -31.71
CA GLU A 777 -45.36 8.38 -32.31
C GLU A 777 -44.52 9.27 -33.23
N GLY A 778 -45.03 9.61 -34.41
CA GLY A 778 -44.37 10.51 -35.35
C GLY A 778 -45.06 10.55 -36.71
N GLU A 779 -44.93 11.67 -37.43
CA GLU A 779 -45.44 11.84 -38.80
C GLU A 779 -46.94 11.48 -38.99
N GLY A 780 -47.77 11.74 -37.97
CA GLY A 780 -49.21 11.43 -37.99
C GLY A 780 -49.55 9.95 -37.82
N ARG A 781 -48.59 9.13 -37.37
CA ARG A 781 -48.76 7.69 -37.10
C ARG A 781 -48.38 7.37 -35.66
N SER A 782 -48.97 6.29 -35.12
CA SER A 782 -48.68 5.77 -33.79
C SER A 782 -48.67 4.25 -33.80
N ALA A 783 -47.68 3.63 -33.17
CA ALA A 783 -47.61 2.21 -32.89
C ALA A 783 -47.51 1.98 -31.37
N ARG A 784 -48.06 0.86 -30.87
CA ARG A 784 -48.05 0.50 -29.43
C ARG A 784 -47.84 -0.99 -29.26
N ILE A 785 -47.05 -1.36 -28.25
CA ILE A 785 -46.86 -2.76 -27.84
C ILE A 785 -47.04 -2.89 -26.32
N ASP A 786 -47.66 -3.99 -25.88
CA ASP A 786 -47.82 -4.35 -24.45
C ASP A 786 -46.45 -4.76 -23.88
N GLY A 787 -46.02 -4.07 -22.83
CA GLY A 787 -44.64 -4.09 -22.36
C GLY A 787 -44.45 -4.62 -20.93
N ARG A 788 -45.33 -5.50 -20.45
CA ARG A 788 -45.27 -6.04 -19.07
C ARG A 788 -43.98 -6.77 -18.68
N GLN A 789 -43.09 -7.10 -19.62
CA GLN A 789 -41.81 -7.78 -19.37
C GLN A 789 -40.59 -6.82 -19.42
N LEU A 790 -40.81 -5.51 -19.44
CA LEU A 790 -39.79 -4.51 -19.76
C LEU A 790 -39.37 -3.70 -18.49
N THR A 791 -38.11 -3.80 -18.07
CA THR A 791 -37.54 -3.24 -16.82
C THR A 791 -36.25 -2.40 -16.97
N GLY A 792 -35.61 -2.37 -18.14
CA GLY A 792 -34.29 -1.77 -18.39
C GLY A 792 -34.26 -0.25 -18.62
N THR A 793 -33.04 0.29 -18.69
CA THR A 793 -32.73 1.73 -18.56
C THR A 793 -31.69 2.25 -19.58
N ASP A 794 -31.47 1.57 -20.71
CA ASP A 794 -30.47 2.03 -21.70
C ASP A 794 -31.11 2.54 -22.99
N VAL A 795 -30.51 3.58 -23.57
CA VAL A 795 -30.72 3.96 -24.98
C VAL A 795 -29.51 3.56 -25.79
N ALA A 796 -29.74 2.96 -26.94
CA ALA A 796 -28.75 2.87 -28.00
C ALA A 796 -29.36 3.32 -29.32
N PHE A 797 -28.52 3.86 -30.20
CA PHE A 797 -28.87 4.04 -31.59
C PHE A 797 -27.88 3.30 -32.46
N GLN A 798 -28.43 2.69 -33.49
CA GLN A 798 -27.70 1.83 -34.39
C GLN A 798 -28.06 2.17 -35.83
N ILE A 799 -27.03 2.20 -36.66
CA ILE A 799 -27.15 2.52 -38.07
C ILE A 799 -26.48 1.46 -38.90
N TYR A 800 -27.16 1.13 -39.99
CA TYR A 800 -26.70 0.26 -41.02
C TYR A 800 -27.13 0.86 -42.37
N SER A 801 -26.26 1.65 -43.01
CA SER A 801 -26.60 2.37 -44.26
C SER A 801 -25.37 2.69 -45.10
N ASN A 802 -25.51 2.62 -46.44
CA ASN A 802 -24.49 3.12 -47.37
C ASN A 802 -24.55 4.66 -47.53
N HIS A 803 -25.64 5.30 -47.11
CA HIS A 803 -25.85 6.74 -47.17
C HIS A 803 -25.57 7.42 -45.83
N ILE A 804 -25.39 8.75 -45.87
CA ILE A 804 -25.21 9.54 -44.66
C ILE A 804 -26.59 9.84 -44.06
N ILE A 805 -26.77 9.42 -42.81
CA ILE A 805 -27.87 9.84 -41.94
C ILE A 805 -27.38 10.99 -41.08
N LEU A 806 -28.16 12.07 -41.05
CA LEU A 806 -27.96 13.22 -40.20
C LEU A 806 -28.92 13.11 -39.01
N VAL A 807 -28.38 13.14 -37.81
CA VAL A 807 -29.14 13.27 -36.57
C VAL A 807 -29.03 14.73 -36.15
N GLU A 808 -30.16 15.42 -36.16
CA GLU A 808 -30.25 16.86 -35.88
C GLU A 808 -30.53 17.09 -34.38
N ARG A 809 -31.29 16.19 -33.74
CA ARG A 809 -31.61 16.32 -32.31
C ARG A 809 -31.88 14.96 -31.67
N ILE A 810 -31.42 14.79 -30.43
CA ILE A 810 -31.85 13.72 -29.52
C ILE A 810 -32.25 14.37 -28.19
N GLU A 811 -33.42 14.00 -27.68
CA GLU A 811 -33.91 14.42 -26.38
C GLU A 811 -34.27 13.20 -25.54
N LEU A 812 -33.70 13.12 -24.34
CA LEU A 812 -33.90 12.03 -23.39
C LEU A 812 -34.62 12.57 -22.16
N GLU A 813 -35.74 11.97 -21.78
CA GLU A 813 -36.40 12.25 -20.51
C GLU A 813 -36.48 10.97 -19.67
N GLY A 814 -36.07 11.05 -18.41
CA GLY A 814 -36.11 9.90 -17.52
C GLY A 814 -35.76 10.23 -16.07
N GLY A 815 -35.92 9.24 -15.20
CA GLY A 815 -35.53 9.31 -13.79
C GLY A 815 -34.05 9.02 -13.58
N VAL A 816 -33.44 9.67 -12.59
CA VAL A 816 -32.10 9.34 -12.12
C VAL A 816 -32.22 8.71 -10.74
N SER A 817 -32.30 7.38 -10.68
CA SER A 817 -32.30 6.67 -9.41
C SER A 817 -30.98 6.83 -8.66
N GLU A 818 -31.00 6.57 -7.36
CA GLU A 818 -29.81 6.64 -6.52
C GLU A 818 -28.71 5.68 -7.00
N ALA A 819 -29.08 4.46 -7.40
CA ALA A 819 -28.16 3.49 -7.98
C ALA A 819 -27.56 3.98 -9.32
N ALA A 820 -28.38 4.61 -10.16
CA ALA A 820 -27.92 5.24 -11.40
C ALA A 820 -26.92 6.37 -11.10
N ARG A 821 -27.26 7.28 -10.18
CA ARG A 821 -26.38 8.38 -9.75
C ARG A 821 -25.05 7.88 -9.19
N ALA A 822 -25.06 6.84 -8.36
CA ALA A 822 -23.85 6.22 -7.82
C ALA A 822 -22.96 5.64 -8.92
N LYS A 823 -23.55 4.95 -9.90
CA LYS A 823 -22.82 4.45 -11.08
C LYS A 823 -22.24 5.58 -11.92
N MET A 824 -23.01 6.65 -12.16
CA MET A 824 -22.55 7.84 -12.88
C MET A 824 -21.34 8.49 -12.18
N LYS A 825 -21.43 8.66 -10.85
CA LYS A 825 -20.36 9.19 -10.00
C LYS A 825 -19.10 8.35 -10.15
N ALA A 826 -19.20 7.03 -9.96
CA ALA A 826 -18.07 6.12 -10.07
C ALA A 826 -17.41 6.14 -11.47
N THR A 827 -18.21 6.14 -12.54
CA THR A 827 -17.70 6.22 -13.91
C THR A 827 -16.99 7.55 -14.16
N TRP A 828 -17.59 8.68 -13.78
CA TRP A 828 -17.00 9.99 -13.97
C TRP A 828 -15.71 10.18 -13.17
N ILE A 829 -15.69 9.79 -11.88
CA ILE A 829 -14.48 9.82 -11.05
C ILE A 829 -13.37 9.00 -11.74
N SER A 830 -13.69 7.79 -12.20
CA SER A 830 -12.71 6.91 -12.82
C SER A 830 -12.13 7.47 -14.14
N GLU A 831 -12.96 8.14 -14.94
CA GLU A 831 -12.53 8.83 -16.17
C GLU A 831 -11.69 10.07 -15.86
N GLU A 832 -12.09 10.85 -14.87
CA GLU A 832 -11.39 12.08 -14.48
C GLU A 832 -10.00 11.77 -13.90
N LEU A 833 -9.91 10.74 -13.06
CA LEU A 833 -8.63 10.24 -12.55
C LEU A 833 -7.74 9.73 -13.69
N ALA A 834 -8.31 8.99 -14.65
CA ALA A 834 -7.56 8.54 -15.83
C ALA A 834 -7.02 9.71 -16.67
N ARG A 835 -7.83 10.75 -16.87
CA ARG A 835 -7.45 11.98 -17.60
C ARG A 835 -6.26 12.68 -16.93
N LEU A 836 -6.19 12.63 -15.61
CA LEU A 836 -5.15 13.23 -14.79
C LEU A 836 -3.92 12.34 -14.58
N GLY A 837 -3.91 11.11 -15.12
CA GLY A 837 -2.81 10.16 -14.92
C GLY A 837 -2.77 9.51 -13.54
N LEU A 838 -3.92 9.45 -12.85
CA LEU A 838 -4.10 8.88 -11.51
C LEU A 838 -4.79 7.51 -11.59
N ARG A 839 -4.20 6.53 -12.30
CA ARG A 839 -4.80 5.21 -12.50
C ARG A 839 -3.82 4.06 -12.38
#